data_AF-A0A2H5PHL7-F1
#
_entry.id   AF-A0A2H5PHL7-F1
#
_cell.length_a   1.000
_cell.length_b   1.000
_cell.length_c   1.000
_cell.angle_alpha   90.00
_cell.angle_beta   90.00
_cell.angle_gamma   90.00
#
_symmetry.space_group_name_H-M   'P 1'
#
loop_
_entity.id
_entity.type
_entity.pdbx_description
1 polymer ?
#
loop_
_entity_poly.entity_id
_entity_poly.type
_entity_poly.pdbx_seq_one_letter_code
_entity_poly.pdbx_strand_id
1 'polypeptide(L)'
;MGMKVYWSFFAVTAIPVFCFLGVRASIVVAGNETDEVTLLEFKSVIIDDHLGVLASWNSSINYCNWHGVTCAPRHRRVTVLDLQSLQLGGSISPHMGNLSFLQKLHLQNNKIVGNIPTEIGKLVNLQRLELWNNQLSGTIPSAIGDLQNLRILNLHKNKISANIPISIGNLKMLIKLDLSGNCLQGTIPSSFGQCENLVAVDLSNNNLSGTLSPQLIGLSALSLLNVSGNLLSGGISNNLGSCTSLEQLDMHGNLFEGPISSSLSSLRGLRVLDLSQNNLSGDIPKFLAGFELLQDLNLSYNNFEGMLPTKGIFKNTSATSVLGNNKLCSGIPEFQLPTCVPKKTKRNRWTLPLKLVIAIDIGLLLLTWILYSLLYCLVWKNKRENPTLRGNSIPREDPNSTNFLKLTYQEIYKATNGFSSTNLIATGNFSSVYIGILIDGRTTAVKVFNLAYSGGSESFVAECEIMRKIRHRNILKIVAAFSGADYQGKDFNALVYGFIPNGRLEEWLHPINEGDERHRAPRNLNSLKRLNIAIDIASALNYLHNDGIPSIAHCDLKPSNVLLDDEMTAHLGDFGIARYLPVETSFIDVMGTIGYVAPEYGMGYVSSYGDVYSFGILLLEMFTGLRPNDDMFNDELNLHNFVKSALPERAEEILDVVFFQEIEEEETMYKKASSTCTQSSIILECLISICRTGVACSAELPNERMKINDVESRLRLIKKKLLKTPVYEGKQTINNPSFKDLYNATNGFSSANLIGAGNFGSVYNGTLFDGTTIAVKVFNLIRPGGSKSFKSECKAAINIKHRNIVRVFTAFSGVDYQGARFKAVVYKFMPNGSLEEWLRGKDDTNWRPLNFNFLIKKKLDIAIDVACALRYLHCDCQPPIAHCNLKPSNVLLDDEMIGHVGDFGMARFLPAIDKQNRFICIKGSTGYIPPEYDLGCEASTYGDVYSFGILLLEMFTGIRPSDGIFTGNIMAI
;
A
#
# COMPACT_ATOMS: atom_id res chain seq x y z
N MET A 1 25.82 9.84 63.18
CA MET A 1 25.82 11.23 63.71
C MET A 1 24.63 11.93 63.09
N GLY A 2 23.62 12.39 63.84
CA GLY A 2 23.66 13.62 64.66
C GLY A 2 23.39 14.81 63.74
N MET A 3 22.29 15.58 63.83
CA MET A 3 21.71 16.16 65.05
C MET A 3 20.19 16.45 64.96
N LYS A 4 19.52 16.46 66.12
CA LYS A 4 18.23 17.14 66.41
C LYS A 4 18.50 18.66 66.63
N VAL A 5 17.58 19.63 66.81
CA VAL A 5 16.29 19.68 67.54
C VAL A 5 15.58 21.06 67.32
N TYR A 6 14.23 21.10 67.16
CA TYR A 6 13.20 22.11 67.61
C TYR A 6 13.41 23.63 67.31
N TRP A 7 12.42 24.55 67.26
CA TRP A 7 11.00 24.64 67.69
C TRP A 7 10.14 25.21 66.51
N SER A 8 8.86 25.62 66.57
CA SER A 8 7.85 25.82 67.63
C SER A 8 6.39 25.73 67.09
N PHE A 9 5.37 25.94 67.94
CA PHE A 9 3.93 25.98 67.60
C PHE A 9 3.43 27.39 67.21
N PHE A 10 2.39 27.47 66.36
CA PHE A 10 1.10 28.10 66.70
C PHE A 10 0.01 27.69 65.70
N ALA A 11 -1.24 27.55 66.17
CA ALA A 11 -2.40 27.17 65.35
C ALA A 11 -3.49 28.23 65.44
N VAL A 12 -4.08 28.62 64.30
CA VAL A 12 -5.37 29.32 64.22
C VAL A 12 -6.16 28.78 63.03
N THR A 13 -7.39 28.35 63.30
CA THR A 13 -8.38 27.92 62.30
C THR A 13 -8.97 29.12 61.57
N ALA A 14 -9.05 29.08 60.23
CA ALA A 14 -9.78 30.07 59.44
C ALA A 14 -10.84 29.39 58.56
N ILE A 15 -12.11 29.56 58.96
CA ILE A 15 -13.29 29.32 58.14
C ILE A 15 -13.52 30.56 57.26
N PRO A 16 -14.01 30.42 56.02
CA PRO A 16 -14.82 31.45 55.39
C PRO A 16 -16.28 30.98 55.27
N VAL A 17 -17.17 31.61 56.03
CA VAL A 17 -18.62 31.52 55.83
C VAL A 17 -19.01 32.46 54.68
N PHE A 18 -19.86 31.95 53.79
CA PHE A 18 -20.74 32.65 52.87
C PHE A 18 -20.76 34.20 52.92
N CYS A 19 -20.41 34.81 51.79
CA CYS A 19 -21.12 36.01 51.32
C CYS A 19 -21.93 35.65 50.07
N PHE A 20 -23.25 35.67 50.20
CA PHE A 20 -24.19 35.46 49.09
C PHE A 20 -24.16 36.67 48.14
N LEU A 21 -23.43 36.55 47.02
CA LEU A 21 -23.81 37.26 45.79
C LEU A 21 -24.64 36.31 44.96
N GLY A 22 -25.96 36.46 45.07
CA GLY A 22 -26.93 35.60 44.43
C GLY A 22 -26.98 35.81 42.92
N VAL A 23 -26.06 35.16 42.20
CA VAL A 23 -26.42 34.64 40.87
C VAL A 23 -27.48 33.58 41.12
N ARG A 24 -28.75 33.98 41.05
CA ARG A 24 -29.80 33.04 40.71
C ARG A 24 -29.40 32.46 39.36
N ALA A 25 -28.85 31.25 39.37
CA ALA A 25 -28.97 30.36 38.24
C ALA A 25 -30.47 30.21 38.02
N SER A 26 -30.99 31.00 37.08
CA SER A 26 -32.37 30.92 36.65
C SER A 26 -32.57 29.56 36.00
N ILE A 27 -32.91 28.58 36.83
CA ILE A 27 -33.76 27.45 36.45
C ILE A 27 -35.14 28.07 36.16
N VAL A 28 -35.20 28.85 35.07
CA VAL A 28 -36.42 28.97 34.30
C VAL A 28 -36.58 27.60 33.69
N VAL A 29 -37.53 26.86 34.23
CA VAL A 29 -38.06 25.65 33.61
C VAL A 29 -38.58 26.07 32.24
N ALA A 30 -37.74 25.91 31.22
CA ALA A 30 -38.17 26.02 29.84
C ALA A 30 -39.26 24.97 29.66
N GLY A 31 -40.47 25.46 29.38
CA GLY A 31 -41.65 24.62 29.24
C GLY A 31 -41.54 23.69 28.04
N ASN A 32 -42.64 23.00 27.79
CA ASN A 32 -42.83 22.03 26.70
C ASN A 32 -42.42 22.55 25.29
N GLU A 33 -42.30 23.86 25.11
CA GLU A 33 -41.94 24.54 23.85
C GLU A 33 -40.54 24.21 23.30
N THR A 34 -39.58 23.76 24.12
CA THR A 34 -38.21 23.44 23.62
C THR A 34 -38.19 22.27 22.64
N ASP A 35 -39.04 21.26 22.85
CA ASP A 35 -39.13 20.12 21.94
C ASP A 35 -39.81 20.53 20.62
N GLU A 36 -40.83 21.39 20.69
CA GLU A 36 -41.55 21.92 19.52
C GLU A 36 -40.61 22.71 18.59
N VAL A 37 -39.86 23.67 19.15
CA VAL A 37 -38.86 24.44 18.39
C VAL A 37 -37.80 23.51 17.78
N THR A 38 -37.33 22.52 18.54
CA THR A 38 -36.33 21.56 18.06
C THR A 38 -36.84 20.71 16.89
N LEU A 39 -38.11 20.30 16.93
CA LEU A 39 -38.75 19.58 15.82
C LEU A 39 -38.97 20.49 14.61
N LEU A 40 -39.32 21.76 14.80
CA LEU A 40 -39.41 22.72 13.69
C LEU A 40 -38.03 22.99 13.04
N GLU A 41 -36.95 23.04 13.83
CA GLU A 41 -35.57 23.13 13.34
C GLU A 41 -35.01 21.82 12.73
N PHE A 42 -35.68 20.69 12.96
CA PHE A 42 -35.45 19.49 12.18
C PHE A 42 -36.22 19.56 10.85
N LYS A 43 -37.48 19.99 10.88
CA LYS A 43 -38.29 20.19 9.66
C LYS A 43 -37.69 21.23 8.71
N SER A 44 -37.05 22.28 9.20
CA SER A 44 -36.42 23.33 8.37
C SER A 44 -35.27 22.82 7.49
N VAL A 45 -34.60 21.73 7.89
CA VAL A 45 -33.50 21.09 7.13
C VAL A 45 -33.94 19.87 6.30
N ILE A 46 -35.24 19.54 6.32
CA ILE A 46 -35.85 18.57 5.39
C ILE A 46 -36.28 19.32 4.12
N ILE A 47 -35.61 19.01 3.01
CA ILE A 47 -35.76 19.67 1.71
C ILE A 47 -36.66 18.88 0.74
N ASP A 48 -36.91 17.61 1.04
CA ASP A 48 -37.76 16.71 0.26
C ASP A 48 -38.72 15.98 1.20
N ASP A 49 -40.02 16.32 1.10
CA ASP A 49 -41.15 15.63 1.73
C ASP A 49 -42.25 15.44 0.66
N HIS A 50 -41.98 14.60 -0.35
CA HIS A 50 -42.94 14.29 -1.42
C HIS A 50 -44.30 13.76 -0.92
N LEU A 51 -44.36 13.15 0.28
CA LEU A 51 -45.58 12.60 0.85
C LEU A 51 -46.35 13.60 1.72
N GLY A 52 -45.77 14.77 2.01
CA GLY A 52 -46.35 15.79 2.88
C GLY A 52 -46.53 15.33 4.34
N VAL A 53 -45.76 14.34 4.80
CA VAL A 53 -45.94 13.73 6.13
C VAL A 53 -45.65 14.72 7.26
N LEU A 54 -44.74 15.68 7.03
CA LEU A 54 -44.42 16.74 7.97
C LEU A 54 -45.40 17.92 7.89
N ALA A 55 -46.45 17.86 7.05
CA ALA A 55 -47.50 18.91 7.02
C ALA A 55 -48.22 19.07 8.38
N SER A 56 -48.35 17.96 9.12
CA SER A 56 -48.90 17.96 10.49
C SER A 56 -48.05 18.72 11.51
N TRP A 57 -46.76 18.96 11.21
CA TRP A 57 -45.83 19.68 12.09
C TRP A 57 -46.02 21.19 11.95
N ASN A 58 -47.04 21.72 12.64
CA ASN A 58 -47.40 23.13 12.63
C ASN A 58 -48.06 23.53 13.97
N SER A 59 -48.12 24.83 14.23
CA SER A 59 -48.63 25.42 15.48
C SER A 59 -50.13 25.27 15.73
N SER A 60 -50.89 24.67 14.80
CA SER A 60 -52.35 24.47 14.96
C SER A 60 -52.70 23.27 15.85
N ILE A 61 -51.77 22.34 16.03
CA ILE A 61 -51.92 21.16 16.90
C ILE A 61 -50.67 20.94 17.75
N ASN A 62 -50.85 20.46 18.98
CA ASN A 62 -49.73 20.21 19.88
C ASN A 62 -48.76 19.15 19.30
N TYR A 63 -47.45 19.39 19.44
CA TYR A 63 -46.41 18.55 18.85
C TYR A 63 -46.43 17.07 19.25
N CYS A 64 -47.02 16.72 20.40
CA CYS A 64 -47.21 15.32 20.79
C CYS A 64 -48.22 14.55 19.92
N ASN A 65 -48.97 15.24 19.06
CA ASN A 65 -49.90 14.66 18.08
C ASN A 65 -49.37 14.78 16.63
N TRP A 66 -48.15 15.30 16.43
CA TRP A 66 -47.54 15.39 15.11
C TRP A 66 -47.15 14.00 14.59
N HIS A 67 -47.18 13.81 13.27
CA HIS A 67 -46.85 12.52 12.66
C HIS A 67 -45.42 12.09 13.06
N GLY A 68 -45.28 10.85 13.52
CA GLY A 68 -44.01 10.28 13.97
C GLY A 68 -43.54 10.69 15.38
N VAL A 69 -44.23 11.63 16.05
CA VAL A 69 -43.83 12.09 17.39
C VAL A 69 -44.60 11.35 18.47
N THR A 70 -43.90 10.82 19.49
CA THR A 70 -44.55 10.29 20.71
C THR A 70 -43.95 10.93 21.96
N CYS A 71 -44.82 11.47 22.81
CA CYS A 71 -44.44 12.08 24.09
C CYS A 71 -44.70 11.18 25.30
N ALA A 72 -43.94 11.41 26.37
CA ALA A 72 -44.20 10.81 27.67
C ALA A 72 -45.53 11.33 28.28
N PRO A 73 -46.41 10.45 28.81
CA PRO A 73 -47.73 10.86 29.32
C PRO A 73 -47.72 11.90 30.45
N ARG A 74 -46.69 11.89 31.31
CA ARG A 74 -46.64 12.76 32.51
C ARG A 74 -46.11 14.17 32.22
N HIS A 75 -45.04 14.27 31.45
CA HIS A 75 -44.30 15.53 31.25
C HIS A 75 -44.31 16.03 29.81
N ARG A 76 -45.03 15.35 28.89
CA ARG A 76 -45.21 15.72 27.47
C ARG A 76 -43.91 15.99 26.69
N ARG A 77 -42.76 15.49 27.17
CA ARG A 77 -41.50 15.57 26.42
C ARG A 77 -41.41 14.44 25.40
N VAL A 78 -40.79 14.71 24.26
CA VAL A 78 -40.63 13.75 23.16
C VAL A 78 -39.74 12.58 23.61
N THR A 79 -40.25 11.36 23.43
CA THR A 79 -39.57 10.10 23.79
C THR A 79 -39.30 9.19 22.59
N VAL A 80 -40.10 9.31 21.53
CA VAL A 80 -39.87 8.62 20.26
C VAL A 80 -40.06 9.63 19.12
N LEU A 81 -39.13 9.60 18.17
CA LEU A 81 -39.29 10.18 16.86
C LEU A 81 -39.14 9.07 15.83
N ASP A 82 -40.24 8.74 15.16
CA ASP A 82 -40.33 7.66 14.17
C ASP A 82 -40.79 8.20 12.82
N LEU A 83 -39.83 8.38 11.92
CA LEU A 83 -40.05 8.89 10.56
C LEU A 83 -39.47 7.92 9.52
N GLN A 84 -39.48 6.61 9.83
CA GLN A 84 -38.90 5.59 8.96
C GLN A 84 -39.68 5.41 7.66
N SER A 85 -38.98 5.14 6.56
CA SER A 85 -39.58 4.76 5.27
C SER A 85 -40.51 5.82 4.64
N LEU A 86 -40.32 7.10 4.97
CA LEU A 86 -41.17 8.22 4.51
C LEU A 86 -40.60 8.97 3.29
N GLN A 87 -39.53 8.45 2.68
CA GLN A 87 -38.80 9.05 1.54
C GLN A 87 -38.19 10.44 1.79
N LEU A 88 -38.07 10.87 3.05
CA LEU A 88 -37.62 12.21 3.43
C LEU A 88 -36.17 12.46 2.99
N GLY A 89 -35.91 13.61 2.36
CA GLY A 89 -34.57 14.07 2.01
C GLY A 89 -34.21 15.37 2.72
N GLY A 90 -32.97 15.48 3.18
CA GLY A 90 -32.51 16.53 4.08
C GLY A 90 -31.35 16.04 4.93
N SER A 91 -31.10 16.67 6.08
CA SER A 91 -30.03 16.27 7.00
C SER A 91 -30.50 16.12 8.45
N ILE A 92 -29.67 15.53 9.30
CA ILE A 92 -29.91 15.44 10.75
C ILE A 92 -29.53 16.78 11.39
N SER A 93 -30.52 17.56 11.82
CA SER A 93 -30.30 18.88 12.44
C SER A 93 -29.51 18.75 13.77
N PRO A 94 -28.42 19.52 13.98
CA PRO A 94 -27.71 19.54 15.26
C PRO A 94 -28.61 19.85 16.47
N HIS A 95 -29.67 20.64 16.25
CA HIS A 95 -30.68 20.97 17.26
C HIS A 95 -31.34 19.73 17.87
N MET A 96 -31.40 18.60 17.17
CA MET A 96 -31.99 17.35 17.69
C MET A 96 -31.37 16.90 19.02
N GLY A 97 -30.11 17.27 19.31
CA GLY A 97 -29.48 17.04 20.61
C GLY A 97 -30.17 17.70 21.81
N ASN A 98 -31.13 18.61 21.58
CA ASN A 98 -31.95 19.25 22.61
C ASN A 98 -33.17 18.41 23.03
N LEU A 99 -33.52 17.35 22.30
CA LEU A 99 -34.61 16.42 22.65
C LEU A 99 -34.19 15.49 23.82
N SER A 100 -33.87 16.06 24.97
CA SER A 100 -33.18 15.39 26.09
C SER A 100 -33.90 14.16 26.68
N PHE A 101 -35.18 13.95 26.37
CA PHE A 101 -35.97 12.77 26.79
C PHE A 101 -36.09 11.69 25.70
N LEU A 102 -35.49 11.89 24.52
CA LEU A 102 -35.59 10.97 23.38
C LEU A 102 -34.95 9.62 23.73
N GLN A 103 -35.73 8.55 23.58
CA GLN A 103 -35.33 7.16 23.83
C GLN A 103 -35.16 6.39 22.52
N LYS A 104 -35.85 6.78 21.46
CA LYS A 104 -35.79 6.12 20.15
C LYS A 104 -35.81 7.16 19.03
N LEU A 105 -34.83 7.05 18.13
CA LEU A 105 -34.77 7.81 16.90
C LEU A 105 -34.75 6.83 15.73
N HIS A 106 -35.81 6.81 14.92
CA HIS A 106 -35.94 5.99 13.73
C HIS A 106 -36.04 6.90 12.49
N LEU A 107 -34.98 6.92 11.67
CA LEU A 107 -34.90 7.68 10.41
C LEU A 107 -34.55 6.78 9.21
N GLN A 108 -34.54 5.46 9.38
CA GLN A 108 -34.15 4.49 8.36
C GLN A 108 -35.02 4.51 7.09
N ASN A 109 -34.48 4.03 5.96
CA ASN A 109 -35.14 3.97 4.65
C ASN A 109 -35.61 5.34 4.12
N ASN A 110 -34.77 6.36 4.26
CA ASN A 110 -35.02 7.71 3.76
C ASN A 110 -33.89 8.14 2.82
N LYS A 111 -33.89 9.41 2.40
CA LYS A 111 -32.87 10.04 1.56
C LYS A 111 -32.02 11.03 2.39
N ILE A 112 -31.83 10.79 3.69
CA ILE A 112 -31.09 11.71 4.57
C ILE A 112 -29.60 11.71 4.16
N VAL A 113 -29.03 12.90 3.99
CA VAL A 113 -27.65 13.17 3.57
C VAL A 113 -26.87 13.91 4.67
N GLY A 114 -25.56 14.01 4.48
CA GLY A 114 -24.67 14.75 5.37
C GLY A 114 -24.22 13.94 6.59
N ASN A 115 -23.61 14.60 7.55
CA ASN A 115 -22.98 13.95 8.69
C ASN A 115 -23.97 13.65 9.82
N ILE A 116 -23.65 12.68 10.67
CA ILE A 116 -24.27 12.56 12.00
C ILE A 116 -23.71 13.71 12.87
N PRO A 117 -24.54 14.59 13.46
CA PRO A 117 -24.06 15.70 14.28
C PRO A 117 -23.47 15.20 15.61
N THR A 118 -22.45 15.89 16.12
CA THR A 118 -21.81 15.56 17.41
C THR A 118 -22.77 15.75 18.59
N GLU A 119 -23.74 16.66 18.45
CA GLU A 119 -24.81 16.93 19.41
C GLU A 119 -25.68 15.71 19.72
N ILE A 120 -25.66 14.65 18.89
CA ILE A 120 -26.36 13.41 19.16
C ILE A 120 -25.95 12.81 20.53
N GLY A 121 -24.70 13.01 20.96
CA GLY A 121 -24.19 12.54 22.26
C GLY A 121 -24.87 13.17 23.49
N LYS A 122 -25.58 14.30 23.32
CA LYS A 122 -26.39 14.92 24.39
C LYS A 122 -27.63 14.11 24.74
N LEU A 123 -28.05 13.18 23.89
CA LEU A 123 -29.26 12.36 24.06
C LEU A 123 -29.03 11.18 25.01
N VAL A 124 -28.60 11.45 26.25
CA VAL A 124 -28.18 10.44 27.24
C VAL A 124 -29.25 9.38 27.58
N ASN A 125 -30.53 9.64 27.26
CA ASN A 125 -31.64 8.71 27.42
C ASN A 125 -31.89 7.79 26.20
N LEU A 126 -31.14 7.97 25.11
CA LEU A 126 -31.35 7.26 23.84
C LEU A 126 -30.98 5.78 23.99
N GLN A 127 -31.93 4.92 23.60
CA GLN A 127 -31.82 3.46 23.65
C GLN A 127 -31.71 2.83 22.26
N ARG A 128 -32.25 3.50 21.22
CA ARG A 128 -32.17 3.06 19.82
C ARG A 128 -31.86 4.24 18.90
N LEU A 129 -30.81 4.08 18.10
CA LEU A 129 -30.45 4.97 17.00
C LEU A 129 -30.44 4.16 15.70
N GLU A 130 -31.52 4.29 14.93
CA GLU A 130 -31.75 3.56 13.67
C GLU A 130 -31.69 4.56 12.50
N LEU A 131 -30.57 4.60 11.79
CA LEU A 131 -30.29 5.54 10.68
C LEU A 131 -30.00 4.81 9.35
N TRP A 132 -30.27 3.51 9.28
CA TRP A 132 -29.84 2.65 8.19
C TRP A 132 -30.58 2.88 6.87
N ASN A 133 -29.96 2.49 5.76
CA ASN A 133 -30.44 2.69 4.39
C ASN A 133 -30.80 4.17 4.15
N ASN A 134 -29.77 5.00 4.20
CA ASN A 134 -29.79 6.44 3.95
C ASN A 134 -28.55 6.82 3.11
N GLN A 135 -28.26 8.12 3.01
CA GLN A 135 -27.11 8.66 2.29
C GLN A 135 -26.17 9.47 3.21
N LEU A 136 -26.15 9.13 4.51
CA LEU A 136 -25.28 9.79 5.50
C LEU A 136 -23.82 9.57 5.15
N SER A 137 -22.98 10.58 5.37
CA SER A 137 -21.56 10.58 5.06
C SER A 137 -20.73 11.15 6.21
N GLY A 138 -19.45 11.46 5.97
CA GLY A 138 -18.54 11.90 7.03
C GLY A 138 -18.08 10.74 7.91
N THR A 139 -17.99 10.97 9.22
CA THR A 139 -17.48 10.02 10.21
C THR A 139 -18.51 9.73 11.30
N ILE A 140 -18.31 8.63 12.04
CA ILE A 140 -19.08 8.35 13.26
C ILE A 140 -18.54 9.29 14.36
N PRO A 141 -19.37 10.15 14.99
CA PRO A 141 -18.92 11.04 16.06
C PRO A 141 -18.47 10.27 17.31
N SER A 142 -17.34 10.67 17.91
CA SER A 142 -16.86 10.08 19.17
C SER A 142 -17.87 10.24 20.32
N ALA A 143 -18.65 11.32 20.30
CA ALA A 143 -19.74 11.62 21.24
C ALA A 143 -20.86 10.57 21.28
N ILE A 144 -20.94 9.65 20.30
CA ILE A 144 -21.83 8.48 20.40
C ILE A 144 -21.48 7.63 21.63
N GLY A 145 -20.21 7.61 22.07
CA GLY A 145 -19.79 6.91 23.29
C GLY A 145 -20.36 7.46 24.60
N ASP A 146 -20.95 8.66 24.59
CA ASP A 146 -21.59 9.27 25.77
C ASP A 146 -23.02 8.74 26.01
N LEU A 147 -23.57 7.98 25.05
CA LEU A 147 -24.93 7.45 25.06
C LEU A 147 -25.07 6.19 25.93
N GLN A 148 -24.81 6.31 27.23
CA GLN A 148 -24.71 5.19 28.17
C GLN A 148 -25.93 4.24 28.22
N ASN A 149 -27.12 4.69 27.80
CA ASN A 149 -28.34 3.88 27.71
C ASN A 149 -28.56 3.18 26.35
N LEU A 150 -27.69 3.39 25.37
CA LEU A 150 -27.87 2.93 24.00
C LEU A 150 -27.77 1.40 23.91
N ARG A 151 -28.81 0.78 23.36
CA ARG A 151 -28.94 -0.68 23.19
C ARG A 151 -28.78 -1.12 21.74
N ILE A 152 -29.20 -0.28 20.79
CA ILE A 152 -29.10 -0.53 19.36
C ILE A 152 -28.50 0.69 18.68
N LEU A 153 -27.37 0.48 17.99
CA LEU A 153 -26.78 1.42 17.05
C LEU A 153 -26.77 0.77 15.67
N ASN A 154 -27.54 1.33 14.72
CA ASN A 154 -27.69 0.77 13.39
C ASN A 154 -27.51 1.85 12.31
N LEU A 155 -26.38 1.81 11.63
CA LEU A 155 -25.94 2.72 10.58
C LEU A 155 -25.79 2.00 9.21
N HIS A 156 -26.32 0.78 9.08
CA HIS A 156 -26.23 -0.06 7.87
C HIS A 156 -26.57 0.69 6.58
N LYS A 157 -25.90 0.40 5.46
CA LYS A 157 -26.16 1.03 4.13
C LYS A 157 -26.19 2.56 4.20
N ASN A 158 -25.01 3.14 4.38
CA ASN A 158 -24.77 4.57 4.28
C ASN A 158 -23.43 4.81 3.55
N LYS A 159 -22.94 6.04 3.52
CA LYS A 159 -21.66 6.46 2.92
C LYS A 159 -20.66 6.93 4.00
N ILE A 160 -20.77 6.40 5.23
CA ILE A 160 -19.92 6.79 6.36
C ILE A 160 -18.52 6.22 6.17
N SER A 161 -17.50 6.99 6.53
CA SER A 161 -16.10 6.68 6.28
C SER A 161 -15.20 6.98 7.48
N ALA A 162 -13.88 6.87 7.28
CA ALA A 162 -12.86 6.94 8.33
C ALA A 162 -12.97 5.79 9.35
N ASN A 163 -12.30 5.95 10.49
CA ASN A 163 -12.13 4.87 11.46
C ASN A 163 -13.30 4.79 12.45
N ILE A 164 -13.59 3.59 12.92
CA ILE A 164 -14.55 3.35 14.01
C ILE A 164 -14.03 3.99 15.31
N PRO A 165 -14.82 4.86 15.99
CA PRO A 165 -14.39 5.48 17.24
C PRO A 165 -14.20 4.47 18.37
N ILE A 166 -13.06 4.57 19.08
CA ILE A 166 -12.74 3.75 20.26
C ILE A 166 -13.80 3.95 21.37
N SER A 167 -14.43 5.13 21.45
CA SER A 167 -15.44 5.49 22.44
C SER A 167 -16.73 4.65 22.37
N ILE A 168 -16.97 3.89 21.29
CA ILE A 168 -18.09 2.91 21.25
C ILE A 168 -17.94 1.86 22.35
N GLY A 169 -16.72 1.54 22.79
CA GLY A 169 -16.47 0.64 23.94
C GLY A 169 -17.02 1.13 25.28
N ASN A 170 -17.38 2.42 25.40
CA ASN A 170 -18.03 2.97 26.58
C ASN A 170 -19.50 2.57 26.68
N LEU A 171 -20.10 1.97 25.64
CA LEU A 171 -21.53 1.69 25.56
C LEU A 171 -21.90 0.37 26.24
N LYS A 172 -21.87 0.36 27.58
CA LYS A 172 -22.10 -0.82 28.42
C LYS A 172 -23.45 -1.50 28.21
N MET A 173 -24.47 -0.75 27.76
CA MET A 173 -25.82 -1.27 27.49
C MET A 173 -26.04 -1.74 26.04
N LEU A 174 -25.01 -1.68 25.18
CA LEU A 174 -25.14 -1.99 23.75
C LEU A 174 -25.34 -3.49 23.52
N ILE A 175 -26.41 -3.85 22.79
CA ILE A 175 -26.82 -5.22 22.49
C ILE A 175 -26.61 -5.53 21.00
N LYS A 176 -26.97 -4.60 20.10
CA LYS A 176 -26.76 -4.72 18.66
C LYS A 176 -25.95 -3.53 18.15
N LEU A 177 -24.88 -3.83 17.42
CA LEU A 177 -24.08 -2.89 16.63
C LEU A 177 -24.11 -3.32 15.17
N ASP A 178 -24.53 -2.43 14.28
CA ASP A 178 -24.61 -2.68 12.84
C ASP A 178 -24.08 -1.47 12.08
N LEU A 179 -22.89 -1.63 11.51
CA LEU A 179 -22.16 -0.60 10.75
C LEU A 179 -21.94 -1.04 9.29
N SER A 180 -22.64 -2.09 8.87
CA SER A 180 -22.37 -2.82 7.63
C SER A 180 -22.75 -2.04 6.36
N GLY A 181 -22.08 -2.28 5.23
CA GLY A 181 -22.36 -1.57 3.97
C GLY A 181 -22.05 -0.07 4.07
N ASN A 182 -20.82 0.26 4.46
CA ASN A 182 -20.29 1.62 4.58
C ASN A 182 -18.86 1.67 3.99
N CYS A 183 -18.17 2.79 4.13
CA CYS A 183 -16.80 3.02 3.69
C CYS A 183 -15.81 3.11 4.88
N LEU A 184 -16.09 2.42 5.99
CA LEU A 184 -15.26 2.47 7.20
C LEU A 184 -13.90 1.79 6.96
N GLN A 185 -12.84 2.31 7.59
CA GLN A 185 -11.46 1.88 7.38
C GLN A 185 -10.68 1.76 8.70
N GLY A 186 -9.48 1.19 8.63
CA GLY A 186 -8.63 0.96 9.80
C GLY A 186 -9.06 -0.28 10.59
N THR A 187 -8.59 -0.40 11.83
CA THR A 187 -8.78 -1.59 12.66
C THR A 187 -10.09 -1.58 13.44
N ILE A 188 -10.60 -2.78 13.77
CA ILE A 188 -11.71 -2.95 14.71
C ILE A 188 -11.21 -2.58 16.13
N PRO A 189 -11.82 -1.61 16.84
CA PRO A 189 -11.35 -1.19 18.15
C PRO A 189 -11.41 -2.30 19.20
N SER A 190 -10.31 -2.53 19.92
CA SER A 190 -10.26 -3.51 21.02
C SER A 190 -11.14 -3.14 22.22
N SER A 191 -11.55 -1.88 22.31
CA SER A 191 -12.55 -1.41 23.28
C SER A 191 -13.93 -2.04 23.07
N PHE A 192 -14.23 -2.67 21.94
CA PHE A 192 -15.49 -3.40 21.75
C PHE A 192 -15.67 -4.54 22.76
N GLY A 193 -14.59 -5.16 23.23
CA GLY A 193 -14.64 -6.16 24.32
C GLY A 193 -15.05 -5.58 25.69
N GLN A 194 -15.24 -4.27 25.80
CA GLN A 194 -15.80 -3.61 26.99
C GLN A 194 -17.34 -3.54 26.93
N CYS A 195 -17.98 -3.85 25.80
CA CYS A 195 -19.43 -3.91 25.64
C CYS A 195 -19.95 -5.31 26.04
N GLU A 196 -19.99 -5.59 27.35
CA GLU A 196 -20.26 -6.92 27.90
C GLU A 196 -21.65 -7.50 27.52
N ASN A 197 -22.62 -6.65 27.16
CA ASN A 197 -23.97 -7.04 26.74
C ASN A 197 -24.14 -7.23 25.22
N LEU A 198 -23.05 -7.17 24.44
CA LEU A 198 -23.11 -7.17 22.98
C LEU A 198 -23.40 -8.57 22.43
N VAL A 199 -24.56 -8.73 21.78
CA VAL A 199 -25.09 -10.00 21.26
C VAL A 199 -24.94 -10.10 19.75
N ALA A 200 -25.05 -8.99 19.01
CA ALA A 200 -24.97 -8.98 17.55
C ALA A 200 -24.06 -7.86 17.04
N VAL A 201 -23.08 -8.22 16.21
CA VAL A 201 -22.12 -7.32 15.58
C VAL A 201 -22.08 -7.60 14.08
N ASP A 202 -22.49 -6.62 13.28
CA ASP A 202 -22.30 -6.64 11.83
C ASP A 202 -21.43 -5.45 11.39
N LEU A 203 -20.26 -5.76 10.85
CA LEU A 203 -19.27 -4.84 10.29
C LEU A 203 -19.01 -5.12 8.82
N SER A 204 -19.83 -5.98 8.19
CA SER A 204 -19.58 -6.48 6.84
C SER A 204 -19.62 -5.39 5.77
N ASN A 205 -19.03 -5.66 4.61
CA ASN A 205 -19.06 -4.77 3.45
C ASN A 205 -18.53 -3.36 3.79
N ASN A 206 -17.27 -3.32 4.24
CA ASN A 206 -16.52 -2.13 4.60
C ASN A 206 -15.06 -2.27 4.11
N ASN A 207 -14.18 -1.36 4.48
CA ASN A 207 -12.76 -1.36 4.12
C ASN A 207 -11.86 -1.51 5.37
N LEU A 208 -12.33 -2.24 6.39
CA LEU A 208 -11.63 -2.50 7.65
C LEU A 208 -10.44 -3.45 7.43
N SER A 209 -9.37 -3.29 8.19
CA SER A 209 -8.13 -4.05 8.03
C SER A 209 -7.45 -4.40 9.35
N GLY A 210 -6.42 -5.25 9.28
CA GLY A 210 -5.74 -5.80 10.46
C GLY A 210 -6.44 -7.05 11.00
N THR A 211 -6.14 -7.44 12.23
CA THR A 211 -6.61 -8.70 12.83
C THR A 211 -7.92 -8.53 13.60
N LEU A 212 -8.67 -9.62 13.80
CA LEU A 212 -9.80 -9.64 14.73
C LEU A 212 -9.32 -9.42 16.17
N SER A 213 -9.83 -8.38 16.84
CA SER A 213 -9.46 -8.05 18.22
C SER A 213 -9.80 -9.20 19.17
N PRO A 214 -8.82 -9.80 19.88
CA PRO A 214 -9.04 -10.88 20.85
C PRO A 214 -10.01 -10.57 21.98
N GLN A 215 -10.27 -9.29 22.24
CA GLN A 215 -11.22 -8.78 23.23
C GLN A 215 -12.67 -8.83 22.72
N LEU A 216 -12.91 -8.50 21.45
CA LEU A 216 -14.24 -8.64 20.82
C LEU A 216 -14.62 -10.13 20.70
N ILE A 217 -13.72 -10.94 20.13
CA ILE A 217 -13.92 -12.39 19.99
C ILE A 217 -13.66 -13.16 21.30
N GLY A 218 -13.84 -12.50 22.45
CA GLY A 218 -13.86 -13.12 23.78
C GLY A 218 -15.22 -12.98 24.50
N LEU A 219 -16.18 -12.27 23.91
CA LEU A 219 -17.49 -12.00 24.50
C LEU A 219 -18.39 -13.26 24.44
N SER A 220 -18.70 -13.82 25.60
CA SER A 220 -19.52 -15.05 25.72
C SER A 220 -20.98 -14.88 25.31
N ALA A 221 -21.51 -13.65 25.37
CA ALA A 221 -22.88 -13.30 24.98
C ALA A 221 -23.05 -13.10 23.45
N LEU A 222 -21.95 -13.04 22.69
CA LEU A 222 -21.97 -12.79 21.26
C LEU A 222 -22.60 -13.98 20.51
N SER A 223 -23.70 -13.73 19.82
CA SER A 223 -24.51 -14.71 19.09
C SER A 223 -24.38 -14.56 17.56
N LEU A 224 -24.24 -13.32 17.07
CA LEU A 224 -23.96 -13.03 15.66
C LEU A 224 -22.70 -12.19 15.54
N LEU A 225 -21.74 -12.69 14.75
CA LEU A 225 -20.57 -11.94 14.30
C LEU A 225 -20.46 -12.02 12.78
N ASN A 226 -20.65 -10.90 12.12
CA ASN A 226 -20.46 -10.75 10.68
C ASN A 226 -19.39 -9.68 10.40
N VAL A 227 -18.31 -10.09 9.74
CA VAL A 227 -17.18 -9.23 9.34
C VAL A 227 -16.81 -9.41 7.87
N SER A 228 -17.70 -10.01 7.07
CA SER A 228 -17.44 -10.36 5.67
C SER A 228 -17.22 -9.14 4.76
N GLY A 229 -16.59 -9.34 3.60
CA GLY A 229 -16.35 -8.27 2.63
C GLY A 229 -15.53 -7.12 3.22
N ASN A 230 -14.34 -7.42 3.72
CA ASN A 230 -13.39 -6.49 4.34
C ASN A 230 -11.94 -6.87 3.95
N LEU A 231 -10.95 -6.20 4.54
CA LEU A 231 -9.51 -6.45 4.34
C LEU A 231 -8.85 -7.00 5.63
N LEU A 232 -9.60 -7.75 6.45
CA LEU A 232 -9.09 -8.32 7.70
C LEU A 232 -8.17 -9.50 7.41
N SER A 233 -7.10 -9.65 8.18
CA SER A 233 -6.02 -10.60 7.93
C SER A 233 -5.54 -11.32 9.20
N GLY A 234 -4.57 -12.24 9.02
CA GLY A 234 -4.01 -13.08 10.06
C GLY A 234 -4.84 -14.32 10.35
N GLY A 235 -4.46 -15.07 11.39
CA GLY A 235 -5.11 -16.33 11.75
C GLY A 235 -6.42 -16.18 12.52
N ILE A 236 -7.33 -17.16 12.38
CA ILE A 236 -8.51 -17.29 13.22
C ILE A 236 -8.07 -17.58 14.67
N SER A 237 -8.09 -16.54 15.51
CA SER A 237 -7.55 -16.58 16.86
C SER A 237 -8.31 -17.54 17.79
N ASN A 238 -7.54 -18.19 18.68
CA ASN A 238 -8.08 -19.16 19.64
C ASN A 238 -9.15 -18.57 20.56
N ASN A 239 -9.12 -17.26 20.82
CA ASN A 239 -10.10 -16.56 21.66
C ASN A 239 -11.54 -16.79 21.21
N LEU A 240 -11.78 -16.92 19.89
CA LEU A 240 -13.11 -17.07 19.29
C LEU A 240 -13.89 -18.29 19.85
N GLY A 241 -13.19 -19.33 20.33
CA GLY A 241 -13.80 -20.46 21.02
C GLY A 241 -14.50 -20.12 22.35
N SER A 242 -14.26 -18.93 22.91
CA SER A 242 -14.92 -18.42 24.12
C SER A 242 -16.31 -17.82 23.85
N CYS A 243 -16.64 -17.50 22.59
CA CYS A 243 -17.94 -16.98 22.19
C CYS A 243 -19.00 -18.10 22.13
N THR A 244 -19.22 -18.82 23.24
CA THR A 244 -20.00 -20.08 23.25
C THR A 244 -21.47 -19.93 22.84
N SER A 245 -22.01 -18.71 22.82
CA SER A 245 -23.38 -18.39 22.36
C SER A 245 -23.49 -18.14 20.85
N LEU A 246 -22.39 -18.25 20.09
CA LEU A 246 -22.34 -17.90 18.67
C LEU A 246 -23.18 -18.87 17.83
N GLU A 247 -24.24 -18.33 17.21
CA GLU A 247 -25.14 -19.04 16.27
C GLU A 247 -24.79 -18.73 14.82
N GLN A 248 -24.26 -17.53 14.51
CA GLN A 248 -23.84 -17.13 13.17
C GLN A 248 -22.44 -16.50 13.19
N LEU A 249 -21.54 -17.08 12.39
CA LEU A 249 -20.22 -16.53 12.10
C LEU A 249 -20.04 -16.40 10.59
N ASP A 250 -19.94 -15.17 10.11
CA ASP A 250 -19.60 -14.85 8.73
C ASP A 250 -18.31 -14.03 8.67
N MET A 251 -17.31 -14.58 8.00
CA MET A 251 -15.98 -14.01 7.79
C MET A 251 -15.59 -14.01 6.30
N HIS A 252 -16.53 -14.25 5.39
CA HIS A 252 -16.20 -14.45 3.97
C HIS A 252 -15.59 -13.21 3.30
N GLY A 253 -14.85 -13.38 2.21
CA GLY A 253 -14.32 -12.25 1.42
C GLY A 253 -13.38 -11.37 2.25
N ASN A 254 -12.33 -11.99 2.79
CA ASN A 254 -11.30 -11.35 3.63
C ASN A 254 -9.92 -11.95 3.29
N LEU A 255 -8.89 -11.63 4.09
CA LEU A 255 -7.51 -12.06 3.94
C LEU A 255 -7.06 -12.98 5.11
N PHE A 256 -7.98 -13.68 5.76
CA PHE A 256 -7.64 -14.60 6.87
C PHE A 256 -6.82 -15.79 6.37
N GLU A 257 -5.83 -16.21 7.14
CA GLU A 257 -4.84 -17.21 6.74
C GLU A 257 -4.60 -18.30 7.80
N GLY A 258 -3.93 -19.39 7.42
CA GLY A 258 -3.63 -20.51 8.31
C GLY A 258 -4.86 -21.39 8.62
N PRO A 259 -4.76 -22.29 9.62
CA PRO A 259 -5.80 -23.29 9.88
C PRO A 259 -6.99 -22.75 10.68
N ILE A 260 -8.14 -23.40 10.48
CA ILE A 260 -9.31 -23.26 11.37
C ILE A 260 -8.89 -23.73 12.77
N SER A 261 -8.88 -22.84 13.75
CA SER A 261 -8.42 -23.16 15.11
C SER A 261 -9.25 -24.25 15.78
N SER A 262 -8.58 -25.10 16.55
CA SER A 262 -9.20 -26.17 17.34
C SER A 262 -10.12 -25.66 18.45
N SER A 263 -9.97 -24.41 18.90
CA SER A 263 -10.85 -23.84 19.93
C SER A 263 -12.28 -23.62 19.45
N LEU A 264 -12.50 -23.50 18.14
CA LEU A 264 -13.85 -23.39 17.57
C LEU A 264 -14.69 -24.63 17.87
N SER A 265 -14.08 -25.77 18.23
CA SER A 265 -14.79 -26.98 18.69
C SER A 265 -15.68 -26.79 19.93
N SER A 266 -15.55 -25.66 20.63
CA SER A 266 -16.43 -25.22 21.72
C SER A 266 -17.76 -24.59 21.24
N LEU A 267 -17.85 -24.12 20.00
CA LEU A 267 -18.97 -23.37 19.44
C LEU A 267 -20.15 -24.26 19.02
N ARG A 268 -20.71 -25.00 19.98
CA ARG A 268 -21.75 -26.02 19.71
C ARG A 268 -23.12 -25.44 19.32
N GLY A 269 -23.35 -24.15 19.53
CA GLY A 269 -24.55 -23.42 19.12
C GLY A 269 -24.58 -23.03 17.63
N LEU A 270 -23.47 -23.18 16.91
CA LEU A 270 -23.28 -22.60 15.58
C LEU A 270 -24.22 -23.21 14.53
N ARG A 271 -24.99 -22.36 13.87
CA ARG A 271 -25.93 -22.68 12.77
C ARG A 271 -25.39 -22.31 11.40
N VAL A 272 -24.67 -21.18 11.29
CA VAL A 272 -24.11 -20.69 10.03
C VAL A 272 -22.63 -20.40 10.24
N LEU A 273 -21.81 -21.00 9.38
CA LEU A 273 -20.37 -20.76 9.32
C LEU A 273 -19.94 -20.50 7.87
N ASP A 274 -19.68 -19.24 7.53
CA ASP A 274 -19.07 -18.87 6.26
C ASP A 274 -17.64 -18.33 6.48
N LEU A 275 -16.67 -19.08 5.96
CA LEU A 275 -15.25 -18.73 5.94
C LEU A 275 -14.73 -18.64 4.50
N SER A 276 -15.61 -18.54 3.50
CA SER A 276 -15.25 -18.63 2.09
C SER A 276 -14.49 -17.41 1.58
N GLN A 277 -13.84 -17.53 0.42
CA GLN A 277 -13.09 -16.43 -0.21
C GLN A 277 -12.06 -15.81 0.76
N ASN A 278 -11.16 -16.66 1.26
CA ASN A 278 -10.09 -16.32 2.20
C ASN A 278 -8.81 -17.08 1.83
N ASN A 279 -7.74 -16.92 2.61
CA ASN A 279 -6.45 -17.58 2.40
C ASN A 279 -6.20 -18.74 3.40
N LEU A 280 -7.25 -19.29 4.03
CA LEU A 280 -7.14 -20.34 5.04
C LEU A 280 -6.57 -21.63 4.45
N SER A 281 -5.88 -22.43 5.26
CA SER A 281 -5.09 -23.59 4.80
C SER A 281 -5.05 -24.75 5.80
N GLY A 282 -4.50 -25.89 5.38
CA GLY A 282 -4.41 -27.11 6.20
C GLY A 282 -5.66 -28.01 6.12
N ASP A 283 -5.74 -29.01 7.00
CA ASP A 283 -6.86 -29.97 7.06
C ASP A 283 -8.16 -29.32 7.57
N ILE A 284 -9.31 -29.63 6.96
CA ILE A 284 -10.63 -29.26 7.50
C ILE A 284 -10.87 -30.01 8.83
N PRO A 285 -11.09 -29.32 9.97
CA PRO A 285 -11.17 -30.00 11.26
C PRO A 285 -12.36 -30.93 11.42
N LYS A 286 -12.08 -32.16 11.86
CA LYS A 286 -13.09 -33.22 12.08
C LYS A 286 -14.15 -32.88 13.12
N PHE A 287 -13.95 -31.88 13.98
CA PHE A 287 -14.96 -31.47 14.96
C PHE A 287 -16.18 -30.80 14.33
N LEU A 288 -16.05 -30.18 13.15
CA LEU A 288 -17.16 -29.58 12.40
C LEU A 288 -18.23 -30.61 12.04
N ALA A 289 -17.82 -31.86 11.80
CA ALA A 289 -18.73 -33.00 11.60
C ALA A 289 -19.52 -33.41 12.87
N GLY A 290 -19.24 -32.78 14.02
CA GLY A 290 -19.93 -32.97 15.30
C GLY A 290 -20.66 -31.72 15.79
N PHE A 291 -20.95 -30.76 14.91
CA PHE A 291 -21.91 -29.68 15.20
C PHE A 291 -23.30 -30.12 14.73
N GLU A 292 -24.19 -30.37 15.69
CA GLU A 292 -25.53 -30.93 15.43
C GLU A 292 -26.54 -29.86 15.00
N LEU A 293 -26.27 -28.58 15.31
CA LEU A 293 -27.13 -27.44 14.99
C LEU A 293 -26.70 -26.69 13.71
N LEU A 294 -25.59 -27.09 13.09
CA LEU A 294 -25.05 -26.43 11.90
C LEU A 294 -25.95 -26.72 10.68
N GLN A 295 -26.43 -25.64 10.05
CA GLN A 295 -27.38 -25.64 8.94
C GLN A 295 -26.73 -25.21 7.62
N ASP A 296 -25.68 -24.40 7.70
CA ASP A 296 -24.91 -23.93 6.54
C ASP A 296 -23.41 -23.87 6.89
N LEU A 297 -22.58 -24.43 6.02
CA LEU A 297 -21.13 -24.47 6.11
C LEU A 297 -20.49 -24.13 4.76
N ASN A 298 -19.97 -22.92 4.63
CA ASN A 298 -19.27 -22.49 3.42
C ASN A 298 -17.77 -22.28 3.71
N LEU A 299 -16.96 -23.15 3.11
CA LEU A 299 -15.49 -23.17 3.17
C LEU A 299 -14.87 -22.99 1.77
N SER A 300 -15.66 -22.59 0.79
CA SER A 300 -15.22 -22.46 -0.61
C SER A 300 -14.15 -21.38 -0.81
N TYR A 301 -13.39 -21.46 -1.91
CA TYR A 301 -12.38 -20.49 -2.30
C TYR A 301 -11.36 -20.19 -1.18
N ASN A 302 -10.68 -21.24 -0.72
CA ASN A 302 -9.60 -21.24 0.26
C ASN A 302 -8.49 -22.21 -0.22
N ASN A 303 -7.45 -22.41 0.61
CA ASN A 303 -6.33 -23.32 0.37
C ASN A 303 -6.40 -24.61 1.22
N PHE A 304 -7.59 -25.08 1.60
CA PHE A 304 -7.71 -26.30 2.40
C PHE A 304 -7.20 -27.54 1.65
N GLU A 305 -6.63 -28.49 2.40
CA GLU A 305 -6.05 -29.72 1.89
C GLU A 305 -6.50 -30.95 2.68
N GLY A 306 -6.17 -32.14 2.17
CA GLY A 306 -6.48 -33.40 2.85
C GLY A 306 -7.87 -33.96 2.53
N MET A 307 -8.35 -34.85 3.41
CA MET A 307 -9.60 -35.59 3.21
C MET A 307 -10.79 -34.85 3.83
N LEU A 308 -11.82 -34.57 3.02
CA LEU A 308 -13.08 -34.02 3.49
C LEU A 308 -13.74 -34.96 4.54
N PRO A 309 -14.16 -34.46 5.72
CA PRO A 309 -14.91 -35.27 6.68
C PRO A 309 -16.22 -35.82 6.08
N THR A 310 -16.64 -37.02 6.48
CA THR A 310 -17.78 -37.75 5.86
C THR A 310 -19.00 -37.92 6.78
N LYS A 311 -19.07 -37.13 7.86
CA LYS A 311 -20.11 -37.20 8.90
C LYS A 311 -20.66 -35.79 9.19
N GLY A 312 -21.79 -35.73 9.90
CA GLY A 312 -22.44 -34.47 10.25
C GLY A 312 -22.87 -33.69 9.01
N ILE A 313 -22.70 -32.37 9.05
CA ILE A 313 -23.05 -31.42 8.00
C ILE A 313 -22.53 -31.82 6.61
N PHE A 314 -21.34 -32.42 6.52
CA PHE A 314 -20.69 -32.84 5.29
C PHE A 314 -21.42 -33.98 4.53
N LYS A 315 -22.50 -34.55 5.10
CA LYS A 315 -23.41 -35.43 4.36
C LYS A 315 -24.44 -34.67 3.53
N ASN A 316 -24.70 -33.40 3.85
CA ASN A 316 -25.67 -32.55 3.19
C ASN A 316 -24.94 -31.63 2.20
N THR A 317 -24.91 -32.05 0.94
CA THR A 317 -24.21 -31.34 -0.15
C THR A 317 -24.86 -30.02 -0.53
N SER A 318 -26.14 -29.81 -0.19
CA SER A 318 -26.82 -28.51 -0.35
C SER A 318 -26.50 -27.51 0.77
N ALA A 319 -25.95 -27.98 1.90
CA ALA A 319 -25.63 -27.18 3.09
C ALA A 319 -24.11 -27.11 3.38
N THR A 320 -23.28 -27.67 2.48
CA THR A 320 -21.82 -27.64 2.61
C THR A 320 -21.22 -27.22 1.28
N SER A 321 -20.48 -26.12 1.25
CA SER A 321 -19.72 -25.68 0.08
C SER A 321 -18.21 -25.73 0.35
N VAL A 322 -17.47 -26.40 -0.52
CA VAL A 322 -16.00 -26.56 -0.44
C VAL A 322 -15.30 -26.29 -1.78
N LEU A 323 -16.04 -25.73 -2.75
CA LEU A 323 -15.58 -25.42 -4.11
C LEU A 323 -14.28 -24.59 -4.11
N GLY A 324 -13.41 -24.77 -5.12
CA GLY A 324 -12.17 -23.98 -5.26
C GLY A 324 -11.00 -24.41 -4.38
N ASN A 325 -11.19 -25.31 -3.41
CA ASN A 325 -10.10 -25.88 -2.60
C ASN A 325 -9.40 -27.04 -3.35
N ASN A 326 -8.50 -26.71 -4.27
CA ASN A 326 -7.91 -27.64 -5.23
C ASN A 326 -7.08 -28.81 -4.64
N LYS A 327 -6.77 -28.78 -3.33
CA LYS A 327 -6.01 -29.83 -2.63
C LYS A 327 -6.89 -30.76 -1.77
N LEU A 328 -8.20 -30.51 -1.70
CA LEU A 328 -9.12 -31.44 -1.02
C LEU A 328 -9.33 -32.69 -1.87
N CYS A 329 -9.52 -33.82 -1.19
CA CYS A 329 -10.00 -35.07 -1.77
C CYS A 329 -11.21 -35.58 -0.97
N SER A 330 -12.10 -36.32 -1.62
CA SER A 330 -13.31 -36.86 -0.98
C SER A 330 -13.58 -38.31 -1.39
N GLY A 331 -14.30 -39.03 -0.55
CA GLY A 331 -14.95 -40.30 -0.90
C GLY A 331 -16.43 -40.16 -1.26
N ILE A 332 -16.96 -38.92 -1.27
CA ILE A 332 -18.36 -38.57 -1.52
C ILE A 332 -18.44 -37.96 -2.94
N PRO A 333 -18.99 -38.68 -3.94
CA PRO A 333 -19.01 -38.25 -5.35
C PRO A 333 -19.70 -36.90 -5.59
N GLU A 334 -20.71 -36.57 -4.79
CA GLU A 334 -21.57 -35.40 -4.93
C GLU A 334 -20.82 -34.07 -4.78
N PHE A 335 -19.67 -34.05 -4.11
CA PHE A 335 -18.80 -32.88 -4.00
C PHE A 335 -17.86 -32.68 -5.20
N GLN A 336 -17.84 -33.60 -6.17
CA GLN A 336 -16.98 -33.56 -7.37
C GLN A 336 -15.46 -33.42 -7.10
N LEU A 337 -15.02 -33.78 -5.89
CA LEU A 337 -13.61 -33.74 -5.50
C LEU A 337 -12.85 -35.01 -5.94
N PRO A 338 -11.52 -34.93 -6.17
CA PRO A 338 -10.68 -36.09 -6.44
C PRO A 338 -10.80 -37.18 -5.36
N THR A 339 -10.72 -38.46 -5.74
CA THR A 339 -10.73 -39.55 -4.77
C THR A 339 -9.41 -39.64 -4.01
N CYS A 340 -9.49 -39.72 -2.67
CA CYS A 340 -8.30 -39.81 -1.83
C CYS A 340 -7.54 -41.13 -2.06
N VAL A 341 -6.33 -41.05 -2.62
CA VAL A 341 -5.46 -42.23 -2.81
C VAL A 341 -4.90 -42.69 -1.45
N PRO A 342 -5.21 -43.92 -0.98
CA PRO A 342 -4.70 -44.38 0.31
C PRO A 342 -3.19 -44.62 0.27
N LYS A 343 -2.42 -43.83 1.04
CA LYS A 343 -0.98 -44.06 1.24
C LYS A 343 -0.77 -45.43 1.90
N LYS A 344 -0.27 -46.41 1.14
CA LYS A 344 0.11 -47.74 1.66
C LYS A 344 1.19 -47.59 2.75
N THR A 345 0.80 -47.78 4.01
CA THR A 345 1.74 -47.86 5.14
C THR A 345 2.59 -49.13 5.02
N LYS A 346 3.83 -49.00 4.53
CA LYS A 346 4.80 -50.09 4.57
C LYS A 346 5.20 -50.39 6.03
N ARG A 347 4.47 -51.30 6.68
CA ARG A 347 4.92 -51.99 7.91
C ARG A 347 6.17 -52.80 7.57
N ASN A 348 7.33 -52.29 7.94
CA ASN A 348 8.62 -52.88 7.60
C ASN A 348 8.92 -54.12 8.46
N ARG A 349 8.43 -55.30 8.03
CA ARG A 349 8.92 -56.60 8.53
C ARG A 349 10.24 -56.95 7.85
N TRP A 350 11.37 -56.61 8.48
CA TRP A 350 12.69 -57.08 8.06
C TRP A 350 12.92 -58.51 8.60
N THR A 351 13.07 -59.48 7.71
CA THR A 351 13.40 -60.87 8.06
C THR A 351 14.86 -61.00 8.51
N LEU A 352 15.14 -61.94 9.42
CA LEU A 352 16.46 -62.09 10.07
C LEU A 352 17.68 -62.16 9.13
N PRO A 353 17.66 -62.83 7.96
CA PRO A 353 18.86 -62.96 7.13
C PRO A 353 19.41 -61.61 6.65
N LEU A 354 18.53 -60.65 6.36
CA LEU A 354 18.92 -59.36 5.79
C LEU A 354 19.63 -58.46 6.80
N LYS A 355 19.37 -58.63 8.11
CA LYS A 355 20.07 -57.89 9.17
C LYS A 355 21.49 -58.39 9.39
N LEU A 356 21.75 -59.69 9.19
CA LEU A 356 23.06 -60.29 9.35
C LEU A 356 24.03 -59.85 8.24
N VAL A 357 23.57 -59.83 6.97
CA VAL A 357 24.38 -59.35 5.84
C VAL A 357 24.80 -57.90 6.05
N ILE A 358 23.84 -57.01 6.36
CA ILE A 358 24.11 -55.58 6.59
C ILE A 358 25.08 -55.37 7.78
N ALA A 359 24.98 -56.16 8.84
CA ALA A 359 25.91 -56.07 9.98
C ALA A 359 27.34 -56.52 9.61
N ILE A 360 27.49 -57.53 8.76
CA ILE A 360 28.79 -58.02 8.27
C ILE A 360 29.43 -56.99 7.33
N ASP A 361 28.66 -56.40 6.41
CA ASP A 361 29.14 -55.37 5.50
C ASP A 361 29.59 -54.10 6.24
N ILE A 362 28.81 -53.64 7.23
CA ILE A 362 29.19 -52.50 8.09
C ILE A 362 30.43 -52.83 8.93
N GLY A 363 30.55 -54.07 9.44
CA GLY A 363 31.74 -54.52 10.17
C GLY A 363 33.01 -54.54 9.31
N LEU A 364 32.90 -55.01 8.06
CA LEU A 364 33.99 -55.00 7.08
C LEU A 364 34.39 -53.57 6.68
N LEU A 365 33.42 -52.67 6.47
CA LEU A 365 33.68 -51.26 6.18
C LEU A 365 34.37 -50.54 7.36
N LEU A 366 33.97 -50.82 8.60
CA LEU A 366 34.63 -50.25 9.78
C LEU A 366 36.06 -50.80 9.94
N LEU A 367 36.29 -52.09 9.70
CA LEU A 367 37.63 -52.68 9.72
C LEU A 367 38.55 -52.10 8.64
N THR A 368 38.05 -51.91 7.40
CA THR A 368 38.85 -51.26 6.35
C THR A 368 39.12 -49.80 6.66
N TRP A 369 38.19 -49.08 7.28
CA TRP A 369 38.38 -47.68 7.69
C TRP A 369 39.41 -47.54 8.83
N ILE A 370 39.40 -48.45 9.80
CA ILE A 370 40.40 -48.51 10.88
C ILE A 370 41.79 -48.87 10.33
N LEU A 371 41.88 -49.87 9.44
CA LEU A 371 43.13 -50.22 8.76
C LEU A 371 43.66 -49.05 7.91
N TYR A 372 42.80 -48.36 7.18
CA TYR A 372 43.15 -47.18 6.38
C TYR A 372 43.62 -46.02 7.27
N SER A 373 42.95 -45.77 8.39
CA SER A 373 43.34 -44.75 9.38
C SER A 373 44.69 -45.06 10.02
N LEU A 374 44.96 -46.32 10.38
CA LEU A 374 46.27 -46.74 10.89
C LEU A 374 47.39 -46.61 9.85
N LEU A 375 47.13 -46.99 8.59
CA LEU A 375 48.05 -46.77 7.47
C LEU A 375 48.30 -45.28 7.23
N TYR A 376 47.24 -44.46 7.29
CA TYR A 376 47.33 -43.01 7.15
C TYR A 376 48.19 -42.40 8.27
N CYS A 377 47.97 -42.77 9.53
CA CYS A 377 48.80 -42.31 10.66
C CYS A 377 50.28 -42.76 10.56
N LEU A 378 50.56 -43.95 10.03
CA LEU A 378 51.93 -44.43 9.79
C LEU A 378 52.62 -43.68 8.65
N VAL A 379 51.90 -43.33 7.59
CA VAL A 379 52.43 -42.54 6.45
C VAL A 379 52.59 -41.06 6.82
N TRP A 380 51.62 -40.48 7.55
CA TRP A 380 51.59 -39.05 7.89
C TRP A 380 52.69 -38.65 8.88
N LYS A 381 53.22 -39.60 9.65
CA LYS A 381 54.38 -39.38 10.52
C LYS A 381 55.72 -39.26 9.76
N ASN A 382 55.76 -39.56 8.45
CA ASN A 382 57.01 -39.83 7.73
C ASN A 382 57.36 -38.86 6.59
N LYS A 383 56.54 -37.84 6.29
CA LYS A 383 56.89 -36.79 5.29
C LYS A 383 56.42 -35.38 5.69
N ARG A 384 57.28 -34.67 6.40
CA ARG A 384 57.49 -33.22 6.21
C ARG A 384 58.67 -33.05 5.25
N GLU A 385 58.46 -32.49 4.07
CA GLU A 385 59.43 -31.68 3.31
C GLU A 385 58.77 -31.07 2.06
N ASN A 386 59.40 -30.02 1.51
CA ASN A 386 58.80 -29.08 0.54
C ASN A 386 58.92 -29.57 -0.94
N PRO A 387 58.88 -28.69 -1.96
CA PRO A 387 57.70 -28.38 -2.78
C PRO A 387 57.85 -28.80 -4.26
N THR A 388 56.81 -28.68 -5.11
CA THR A 388 56.88 -28.13 -6.51
C THR A 388 55.61 -28.29 -7.38
N LEU A 389 55.23 -27.18 -8.02
CA LEU A 389 54.71 -26.98 -9.41
C LEU A 389 53.78 -27.97 -10.15
N ARG A 390 52.61 -27.40 -10.55
CA ARG A 390 51.84 -27.54 -11.82
C ARG A 390 51.25 -28.90 -12.27
N GLY A 391 49.94 -28.90 -12.56
CA GLY A 391 49.41 -29.62 -13.74
C GLY A 391 47.99 -30.21 -13.68
N ASN A 392 46.96 -29.37 -13.85
CA ASN A 392 45.61 -29.66 -14.40
C ASN A 392 44.92 -31.03 -14.15
N SER A 393 43.78 -31.03 -13.43
CA SER A 393 42.49 -31.49 -13.99
C SER A 393 41.27 -31.21 -13.08
N ILE A 394 40.30 -30.49 -13.64
CA ILE A 394 38.84 -30.42 -13.37
C ILE A 394 38.29 -31.11 -12.08
N PRO A 395 37.75 -30.37 -11.10
CA PRO A 395 36.88 -30.92 -10.07
C PRO A 395 35.44 -31.07 -10.56
N ARG A 396 34.79 -32.19 -10.25
CA ARG A 396 33.33 -32.39 -10.45
C ARG A 396 32.52 -31.62 -9.40
N GLU A 397 31.33 -31.19 -9.79
CA GLU A 397 30.45 -30.31 -9.03
C GLU A 397 29.71 -31.02 -7.88
N ASP A 398 29.42 -30.25 -6.83
CA ASP A 398 28.56 -30.62 -5.70
C ASP A 398 27.20 -29.92 -5.87
N PRO A 399 26.05 -30.63 -5.93
CA PRO A 399 24.81 -30.07 -6.52
C PRO A 399 24.10 -28.95 -5.74
N ASN A 400 24.63 -28.52 -4.58
CA ASN A 400 23.98 -27.57 -3.68
C ASN A 400 24.81 -26.31 -3.33
N SER A 401 25.93 -26.05 -4.01
CA SER A 401 26.67 -24.80 -3.83
C SER A 401 26.06 -23.66 -4.66
N THR A 402 25.82 -22.50 -4.03
CA THR A 402 25.38 -21.29 -4.74
C THR A 402 26.47 -20.77 -5.68
N ASN A 403 26.15 -20.56 -6.95
CA ASN A 403 27.09 -20.12 -8.00
C ASN A 403 27.75 -18.74 -7.73
N PHE A 404 28.81 -18.73 -6.93
CA PHE A 404 29.83 -17.68 -6.96
C PHE A 404 30.77 -17.93 -8.13
N LEU A 405 31.17 -16.87 -8.85
CA LEU A 405 32.22 -17.03 -9.86
C LEU A 405 33.56 -17.31 -9.16
N LYS A 406 34.21 -18.41 -9.55
CA LYS A 406 35.62 -18.65 -9.20
C LYS A 406 36.49 -17.81 -10.13
N LEU A 407 37.00 -16.70 -9.62
CA LEU A 407 37.94 -15.83 -10.31
C LEU A 407 39.37 -16.09 -9.80
N THR A 408 40.35 -15.84 -10.67
CA THR A 408 41.79 -15.85 -10.35
C THR A 408 42.33 -14.41 -10.28
N TYR A 409 43.47 -14.22 -9.60
CA TYR A 409 44.17 -12.93 -9.59
C TYR A 409 44.45 -12.40 -11.01
N GLN A 410 44.81 -13.26 -11.96
CA GLN A 410 45.08 -12.86 -13.34
C GLN A 410 43.82 -12.29 -14.05
N GLU A 411 42.64 -12.83 -13.75
CA GLU A 411 41.38 -12.35 -14.32
C GLU A 411 40.97 -11.01 -13.71
N ILE A 412 41.11 -10.86 -12.39
CA ILE A 412 40.87 -9.60 -11.68
C ILE A 412 41.83 -8.51 -12.17
N TYR A 413 43.13 -8.81 -12.27
CA TYR A 413 44.16 -7.91 -12.78
C TYR A 413 43.89 -7.48 -14.22
N LYS A 414 43.46 -8.40 -15.10
CA LYS A 414 43.07 -8.05 -16.47
C LYS A 414 41.81 -7.20 -16.51
N ALA A 415 40.78 -7.57 -15.75
CA ALA A 415 39.49 -6.87 -15.72
C ALA A 415 39.62 -5.41 -15.30
N THR A 416 40.49 -5.11 -14.32
CA THR A 416 40.77 -3.74 -13.83
C THR A 416 41.84 -2.99 -14.64
N ASN A 417 42.35 -3.56 -15.72
CA ASN A 417 43.49 -3.06 -16.51
C ASN A 417 44.74 -2.78 -15.63
N GLY A 418 45.13 -3.77 -14.83
CA GLY A 418 46.28 -3.71 -13.93
C GLY A 418 46.09 -2.77 -12.73
N PHE A 419 44.84 -2.61 -12.26
CA PHE A 419 44.47 -1.62 -11.23
C PHE A 419 44.84 -0.18 -11.61
N SER A 420 44.67 0.16 -12.90
CA SER A 420 44.93 1.51 -13.44
C SER A 420 44.19 2.60 -12.64
N SER A 421 44.86 3.73 -12.40
CA SER A 421 44.23 4.92 -11.80
C SER A 421 43.06 5.45 -12.62
N THR A 422 43.05 5.23 -13.95
CA THR A 422 41.91 5.58 -14.83
C THR A 422 40.64 4.80 -14.51
N ASN A 423 40.77 3.67 -13.83
CA ASN A 423 39.66 2.78 -13.46
C ASN A 423 39.32 2.88 -11.97
N LEU A 424 40.04 3.68 -11.19
CA LEU A 424 39.79 3.88 -9.76
C LEU A 424 38.51 4.73 -9.59
N ILE A 425 37.49 4.17 -8.93
CA ILE A 425 36.20 4.85 -8.71
C ILE A 425 36.00 5.32 -7.27
N ALA A 426 36.68 4.71 -6.29
CA ALA A 426 36.68 5.17 -4.90
C ALA A 426 37.91 4.68 -4.13
N THR A 427 38.30 5.43 -3.11
CA THR A 427 39.29 5.04 -2.08
C THR A 427 38.66 5.19 -0.70
N GLY A 428 38.89 4.20 0.16
CA GLY A 428 38.50 4.21 1.56
C GLY A 428 39.64 3.76 2.47
N ASN A 429 39.43 3.82 3.79
CA ASN A 429 40.47 3.64 4.81
C ASN A 429 41.29 2.34 4.65
N PHE A 430 40.67 1.26 4.18
CA PHE A 430 41.28 -0.06 4.06
C PHE A 430 41.17 -0.69 2.66
N SER A 431 40.61 0.02 1.67
CA SER A 431 40.36 -0.56 0.34
C SER A 431 40.25 0.47 -0.77
N SER A 432 40.63 0.08 -1.98
CA SER A 432 40.42 0.84 -3.23
C SER A 432 39.43 0.10 -4.13
N VAL A 433 38.48 0.82 -4.72
CA VAL A 433 37.46 0.24 -5.61
C VAL A 433 37.74 0.65 -7.05
N TYR A 434 37.80 -0.34 -7.94
CA TYR A 434 38.05 -0.16 -9.37
C TYR A 434 36.85 -0.61 -10.20
N ILE A 435 36.54 0.09 -11.29
CA ILE A 435 35.69 -0.49 -12.34
C ILE A 435 36.50 -1.55 -13.11
N GLY A 436 35.86 -2.67 -13.42
CA GLY A 436 36.49 -3.74 -14.19
C GLY A 436 35.51 -4.49 -15.09
N ILE A 437 36.00 -4.92 -16.25
CA ILE A 437 35.21 -5.70 -17.23
C ILE A 437 35.68 -7.15 -17.17
N LEU A 438 34.81 -8.05 -16.72
CA LEU A 438 35.11 -9.49 -16.67
C LEU A 438 35.21 -10.07 -18.09
N ILE A 439 35.82 -11.26 -18.22
CA ILE A 439 36.02 -11.95 -19.51
C ILE A 439 34.70 -12.22 -20.26
N ASP A 440 33.59 -12.35 -19.53
CA ASP A 440 32.24 -12.50 -20.08
C ASP A 440 31.56 -11.17 -20.50
N GLY A 441 32.29 -10.06 -20.45
CA GLY A 441 31.83 -8.74 -20.85
C GLY A 441 31.06 -7.97 -19.77
N ARG A 442 30.86 -8.53 -18.58
CA ARG A 442 30.12 -7.84 -17.50
C ARG A 442 30.98 -6.78 -16.82
N THR A 443 30.45 -5.56 -16.75
CA THR A 443 31.00 -4.47 -15.92
C THR A 443 30.76 -4.76 -14.44
N THR A 444 31.80 -4.62 -13.63
CA THR A 444 31.82 -4.94 -12.20
C THR A 444 32.59 -3.89 -11.41
N ALA A 445 32.33 -3.81 -10.10
CA ALA A 445 33.13 -3.02 -9.17
C ALA A 445 34.00 -3.96 -8.33
N VAL A 446 35.31 -3.77 -8.37
CA VAL A 446 36.33 -4.60 -7.71
C VAL A 446 36.91 -3.84 -6.52
N LYS A 447 36.50 -4.19 -5.30
CA LYS A 447 37.02 -3.65 -4.03
C LYS A 447 38.26 -4.46 -3.64
N VAL A 448 39.44 -3.84 -3.71
CA VAL A 448 40.75 -4.43 -3.37
C VAL A 448 41.14 -3.97 -1.97
N PHE A 449 41.49 -4.90 -1.08
CA PHE A 449 41.79 -4.62 0.32
C PHE A 449 43.28 -4.41 0.55
N ASN A 450 43.65 -3.38 1.31
CA ASN A 450 45.02 -3.08 1.65
C ASN A 450 45.44 -3.80 2.94
N LEU A 451 46.01 -4.99 2.77
CA LEU A 451 46.45 -5.87 3.87
C LEU A 451 47.69 -5.36 4.63
N ALA A 452 48.27 -4.22 4.26
CA ALA A 452 49.36 -3.60 5.02
C ALA A 452 48.88 -2.81 6.25
N TYR A 453 47.59 -2.49 6.34
CA TYR A 453 46.96 -1.85 7.51
C TYR A 453 46.25 -2.89 8.37
N SER A 454 46.30 -2.72 9.70
CA SER A 454 45.79 -3.68 10.68
C SER A 454 44.32 -4.07 10.48
N GLY A 455 43.46 -3.14 10.06
CA GLY A 455 42.03 -3.42 9.79
C GLY A 455 41.70 -4.03 8.43
N GLY A 456 42.66 -4.10 7.49
CA GLY A 456 42.36 -4.47 6.09
C GLY A 456 41.96 -5.94 5.88
N SER A 457 42.58 -6.84 6.63
CA SER A 457 42.21 -8.27 6.60
C SER A 457 40.89 -8.54 7.31
N GLU A 458 40.67 -7.91 8.47
CA GLU A 458 39.45 -8.05 9.26
C GLU A 458 38.22 -7.53 8.51
N SER A 459 38.36 -6.39 7.83
CA SER A 459 37.32 -5.78 6.99
C SER A 459 36.86 -6.72 5.87
N PHE A 460 37.79 -7.36 5.17
CA PHE A 460 37.48 -8.35 4.14
C PHE A 460 36.73 -9.57 4.70
N VAL A 461 37.16 -10.10 5.85
CA VAL A 461 36.55 -11.29 6.48
C VAL A 461 35.14 -10.97 6.99
N ALA A 462 34.94 -9.82 7.64
CA ALA A 462 33.63 -9.38 8.13
C ALA A 462 32.63 -9.23 6.98
N GLU A 463 33.01 -8.54 5.91
CA GLU A 463 32.15 -8.35 4.74
C GLU A 463 31.81 -9.69 4.06
N CYS A 464 32.78 -10.62 3.92
CA CYS A 464 32.53 -11.98 3.41
C CYS A 464 31.50 -12.76 4.24
N GLU A 465 31.67 -12.82 5.57
CA GLU A 465 30.80 -13.65 6.43
C GLU A 465 29.36 -13.13 6.51
N ILE A 466 29.18 -11.81 6.48
CA ILE A 466 27.84 -11.19 6.50
C ILE A 466 27.18 -11.33 5.12
N MET A 467 27.86 -10.95 4.03
CA MET A 467 27.30 -11.01 2.67
C MET A 467 26.97 -12.44 2.20
N ARG A 468 27.61 -13.46 2.80
CA ARG A 468 27.29 -14.88 2.53
C ARG A 468 25.86 -15.26 2.95
N LYS A 469 25.30 -14.60 3.97
CA LYS A 469 23.99 -14.97 4.57
C LYS A 469 22.85 -14.04 4.21
N ILE A 470 23.12 -12.76 3.95
CA ILE A 470 22.06 -11.79 3.67
C ILE A 470 21.67 -11.72 2.19
N ARG A 471 20.37 -11.53 1.93
CA ARG A 471 19.80 -11.30 0.59
C ARG A 471 18.61 -10.37 0.69
N HIS A 472 18.80 -9.11 0.32
CA HIS A 472 17.74 -8.12 0.27
C HIS A 472 17.90 -7.29 -1.01
N ARG A 473 16.80 -6.76 -1.57
CA ARG A 473 16.85 -5.99 -2.83
C ARG A 473 17.63 -4.68 -2.66
N ASN A 474 17.54 -4.02 -1.50
CA ASN A 474 18.19 -2.75 -1.21
C ASN A 474 19.59 -2.93 -0.58
N ILE A 475 20.27 -4.05 -0.84
CA ILE A 475 21.61 -4.36 -0.32
C ILE A 475 22.50 -4.87 -1.46
N LEU A 476 23.77 -4.42 -1.50
CA LEU A 476 24.73 -4.85 -2.51
C LEU A 476 24.99 -6.35 -2.47
N LYS A 477 25.03 -6.94 -3.66
CA LYS A 477 25.28 -8.37 -3.87
C LYS A 477 26.73 -8.62 -4.31
N ILE A 478 27.46 -9.43 -3.55
CA ILE A 478 28.74 -10.00 -3.98
C ILE A 478 28.51 -10.99 -5.14
N VAL A 479 29.28 -10.83 -6.21
CA VAL A 479 29.35 -11.73 -7.38
C VAL A 479 30.46 -12.77 -7.20
N ALA A 480 31.60 -12.35 -6.65
CA ALA A 480 32.74 -13.21 -6.34
C ALA A 480 33.59 -12.62 -5.20
N ALA A 481 34.29 -13.48 -4.49
CA ALA A 481 35.33 -13.13 -3.51
C ALA A 481 36.62 -13.86 -3.88
N PHE A 482 37.75 -13.17 -3.74
CA PHE A 482 39.08 -13.72 -3.98
C PHE A 482 40.00 -13.46 -2.79
N SER A 483 40.74 -14.48 -2.39
CA SER A 483 41.84 -14.41 -1.44
C SER A 483 42.95 -15.32 -1.95
N GLY A 484 44.17 -14.81 -2.01
CA GLY A 484 45.32 -15.50 -2.58
C GLY A 484 46.55 -14.59 -2.59
N ALA A 485 47.44 -14.77 -3.57
CA ALA A 485 48.64 -13.95 -3.73
C ALA A 485 48.70 -13.27 -5.11
N ASP A 486 49.38 -12.12 -5.16
CA ASP A 486 49.69 -11.40 -6.39
C ASP A 486 50.87 -12.01 -7.17
N TYR A 487 51.31 -11.36 -8.26
CA TYR A 487 52.46 -11.82 -9.05
C TYR A 487 53.82 -11.73 -8.32
N GLN A 488 53.89 -11.01 -7.19
CA GLN A 488 55.08 -10.90 -6.35
C GLN A 488 55.07 -11.91 -5.19
N GLY A 489 53.97 -12.66 -5.01
CA GLY A 489 53.79 -13.59 -3.90
C GLY A 489 53.31 -12.92 -2.61
N LYS A 490 52.83 -11.67 -2.68
CA LYS A 490 52.24 -10.95 -1.54
C LYS A 490 50.74 -11.26 -1.44
N ASP A 491 50.23 -11.39 -0.23
CA ASP A 491 48.80 -11.62 0.03
C ASP A 491 47.92 -10.53 -0.61
N PHE A 492 46.82 -10.97 -1.22
CA PHE A 492 45.88 -10.13 -1.96
C PHE A 492 44.44 -10.62 -1.75
N ASN A 493 43.58 -9.72 -1.27
CA ASN A 493 42.15 -9.96 -1.06
C ASN A 493 41.32 -8.96 -1.89
N ALA A 494 40.28 -9.44 -2.56
CA ALA A 494 39.35 -8.60 -3.31
C ALA A 494 37.91 -9.14 -3.33
N LEU A 495 36.95 -8.23 -3.37
CA LEU A 495 35.53 -8.51 -3.56
C LEU A 495 35.04 -7.90 -4.87
N VAL A 496 34.21 -8.65 -5.60
CA VAL A 496 33.66 -8.25 -6.90
C VAL A 496 32.15 -8.13 -6.76
N TYR A 497 31.64 -6.92 -7.01
CA TYR A 497 30.23 -6.56 -6.99
C TYR A 497 29.71 -6.32 -8.41
N GLY A 498 28.38 -6.38 -8.59
CA GLY A 498 27.77 -5.80 -9.78
C GLY A 498 28.06 -4.30 -9.84
N PHE A 499 28.36 -3.77 -11.02
CA PHE A 499 28.55 -2.33 -11.18
C PHE A 499 27.19 -1.62 -11.13
N ILE A 500 27.11 -0.56 -10.33
CA ILE A 500 25.89 0.24 -10.16
C ILE A 500 26.10 1.62 -10.84
N PRO A 501 25.27 1.99 -11.85
CA PRO A 501 25.61 3.03 -12.81
C PRO A 501 25.51 4.48 -12.29
N ASN A 502 24.53 4.78 -11.42
CA ASN A 502 24.34 6.16 -10.93
C ASN A 502 25.27 6.54 -9.76
N GLY A 503 26.09 5.61 -9.27
CA GLY A 503 27.16 5.89 -8.30
C GLY A 503 26.65 6.11 -6.86
N ARG A 504 27.43 6.83 -6.06
CA ARG A 504 27.18 7.05 -4.62
C ARG A 504 26.20 8.20 -4.38
N LEU A 505 25.30 8.04 -3.40
CA LEU A 505 24.33 9.06 -2.98
C LEU A 505 25.00 10.38 -2.58
N GLU A 506 26.19 10.33 -1.96
CA GLU A 506 26.97 11.53 -1.61
C GLU A 506 27.16 12.48 -2.80
N GLU A 507 27.41 11.95 -4.00
CA GLU A 507 27.68 12.76 -5.19
C GLU A 507 26.41 13.35 -5.84
N TRP A 508 25.23 12.97 -5.35
CA TRP A 508 23.92 13.51 -5.73
C TRP A 508 23.39 14.54 -4.74
N LEU A 509 23.78 14.42 -3.45
CA LEU A 509 23.49 15.43 -2.44
C LEU A 509 24.47 16.61 -2.55
N HIS A 510 25.75 16.31 -2.81
CA HIS A 510 26.85 17.28 -2.79
C HIS A 510 27.71 17.18 -4.05
N PRO A 511 27.21 17.61 -5.23
CA PRO A 511 27.98 17.59 -6.46
C PRO A 511 29.20 18.51 -6.39
N ILE A 512 30.38 17.97 -6.72
CA ILE A 512 31.64 18.72 -6.75
C ILE A 512 31.71 19.53 -8.06
N ASN A 513 31.98 20.84 -7.98
CA ASN A 513 32.13 21.75 -9.13
C ASN A 513 33.48 21.57 -9.87
N GLU A 514 33.94 20.33 -10.09
CA GLU A 514 35.15 20.06 -10.87
C GLU A 514 34.80 19.93 -12.37
N GLY A 515 35.41 20.81 -13.18
CA GLY A 515 34.99 21.15 -14.53
C GLY A 515 35.33 20.13 -15.63
N ASP A 516 34.94 18.86 -15.48
CA ASP A 516 34.98 17.89 -16.58
C ASP A 516 33.57 17.66 -17.15
N GLU A 517 33.10 18.65 -17.93
CA GLU A 517 31.78 18.69 -18.59
C GLU A 517 31.64 17.68 -19.75
N ARG A 518 31.88 16.39 -19.47
CA ARG A 518 31.69 15.32 -20.46
C ARG A 518 30.68 14.30 -19.96
N HIS A 519 29.43 14.51 -20.38
CA HIS A 519 28.38 13.49 -20.49
C HIS A 519 27.76 12.98 -19.17
N ARG A 520 27.54 13.84 -18.18
CA ARG A 520 26.64 13.53 -17.05
C ARG A 520 25.42 14.44 -17.04
N ALA A 521 24.24 13.84 -16.86
CA ALA A 521 22.98 14.55 -16.69
C ALA A 521 22.98 15.38 -15.37
N PRO A 522 22.16 16.44 -15.25
CA PRO A 522 22.09 17.24 -14.04
C PRO A 522 21.69 16.38 -12.84
N ARG A 523 22.61 16.28 -11.86
CA ARG A 523 22.42 15.52 -10.62
C ARG A 523 21.58 16.34 -9.63
N ASN A 524 20.26 16.24 -9.74
CA ASN A 524 19.34 16.83 -8.76
C ASN A 524 18.29 15.80 -8.30
N LEU A 525 18.10 15.71 -6.98
CA LEU A 525 17.11 14.85 -6.32
C LEU A 525 15.99 15.72 -5.74
N ASN A 526 14.79 15.60 -6.30
CA ASN A 526 13.57 16.22 -5.76
C ASN A 526 13.11 15.53 -4.46
N SER A 527 12.18 16.18 -3.75
CA SER A 527 11.68 15.72 -2.43
C SER A 527 11.21 14.25 -2.44
N LEU A 528 10.49 13.84 -3.49
CA LEU A 528 9.98 12.47 -3.65
C LEU A 528 11.10 11.44 -3.90
N LYS A 529 12.13 11.76 -4.70
CA LYS A 529 13.29 10.88 -4.93
C LYS A 529 14.08 10.67 -3.64
N ARG A 530 14.36 11.74 -2.89
CA ARG A 530 15.05 11.63 -1.58
C ARG A 530 14.24 10.80 -0.58
N LEU A 531 12.91 10.94 -0.58
CA LEU A 531 12.03 10.12 0.25
C LEU A 531 12.00 8.63 -0.16
N ASN A 532 12.10 8.32 -1.47
CA ASN A 532 12.22 6.94 -1.93
C ASN A 532 13.52 6.29 -1.44
N ILE A 533 14.64 6.98 -1.63
CA ILE A 533 15.97 6.56 -1.18
C ILE A 533 15.98 6.32 0.34
N ALA A 534 15.36 7.21 1.13
CA ALA A 534 15.20 7.02 2.57
C ALA A 534 14.39 5.77 2.94
N ILE A 535 13.32 5.46 2.21
CA ILE A 535 12.49 4.25 2.42
C ILE A 535 13.26 2.98 2.07
N ASP A 536 14.07 3.00 1.01
CA ASP A 536 14.90 1.87 0.58
C ASP A 536 15.99 1.54 1.61
N ILE A 537 16.69 2.56 2.12
CA ILE A 537 17.68 2.39 3.20
C ILE A 537 17.01 1.90 4.48
N ALA A 538 15.86 2.46 4.88
CA ALA A 538 15.12 1.99 6.05
C ALA A 538 14.66 0.53 5.90
N SER A 539 14.28 0.12 4.68
CA SER A 539 13.92 -1.27 4.36
C SER A 539 15.11 -2.22 4.47
N ALA A 540 16.31 -1.81 4.03
CA ALA A 540 17.54 -2.57 4.22
C ALA A 540 17.92 -2.74 5.69
N LEU A 541 17.84 -1.67 6.49
CA LEU A 541 18.13 -1.72 7.92
C LEU A 541 17.10 -2.55 8.70
N ASN A 542 15.81 -2.44 8.38
CA ASN A 542 14.77 -3.26 9.00
C ASN A 542 15.02 -4.76 8.77
N TYR A 543 15.40 -5.13 7.54
CA TYR A 543 15.82 -6.49 7.23
C TYR A 543 17.04 -6.94 8.06
N LEU A 544 18.09 -6.11 8.17
CA LEU A 544 19.30 -6.44 8.95
C LEU A 544 19.02 -6.58 10.46
N HIS A 545 18.14 -5.75 11.00
CA HIS A 545 17.86 -5.67 12.44
C HIS A 545 16.84 -6.72 12.92
N ASN A 546 15.76 -6.95 12.15
CA ASN A 546 14.60 -7.73 12.59
C ASN A 546 14.41 -9.05 11.83
N ASP A 547 14.72 -9.10 10.54
CA ASP A 547 14.51 -10.31 9.70
C ASP A 547 15.77 -11.19 9.61
N GLY A 548 16.95 -10.60 9.77
CA GLY A 548 18.24 -11.27 9.76
C GLY A 548 18.42 -12.18 10.98
N ILE A 549 18.69 -13.47 10.74
CA ILE A 549 19.01 -14.44 11.80
C ILE A 549 20.47 -14.89 11.64
N PRO A 550 21.39 -14.52 12.55
CA PRO A 550 21.23 -13.55 13.64
C PRO A 550 21.21 -12.09 13.15
N SER A 551 20.71 -11.18 14.00
CA SER A 551 20.61 -9.74 13.74
C SER A 551 21.98 -9.11 13.47
N ILE A 552 22.04 -8.10 12.60
CA ILE A 552 23.28 -7.47 12.13
C ILE A 552 23.20 -5.94 12.34
N ALA A 553 24.24 -5.35 12.93
CA ALA A 553 24.47 -3.91 12.89
C ALA A 553 25.44 -3.54 11.75
N HIS A 554 25.12 -2.51 10.97
CA HIS A 554 25.93 -2.03 9.84
C HIS A 554 27.17 -1.25 10.29
N CYS A 555 27.05 -0.47 11.36
CA CYS A 555 28.10 0.31 12.02
C CYS A 555 28.67 1.52 11.23
N ASP A 556 28.60 1.56 9.90
CA ASP A 556 29.06 2.70 9.07
C ASP A 556 28.01 3.17 8.03
N LEU A 557 26.86 3.68 8.48
CA LEU A 557 25.85 4.20 7.57
C LEU A 557 26.07 5.69 7.24
N LYS A 558 26.29 6.00 5.96
CA LYS A 558 26.55 7.35 5.42
C LYS A 558 26.27 7.41 3.90
N PRO A 559 26.15 8.59 3.27
CA PRO A 559 25.81 8.69 1.84
C PRO A 559 26.83 8.05 0.89
N SER A 560 28.10 7.96 1.28
CA SER A 560 29.16 7.31 0.47
C SER A 560 28.94 5.79 0.33
N ASN A 561 28.24 5.18 1.29
CA ASN A 561 28.01 3.74 1.38
C ASN A 561 26.65 3.32 0.79
N VAL A 562 25.91 4.26 0.21
CA VAL A 562 24.65 4.02 -0.50
C VAL A 562 24.87 4.24 -2.00
N LEU A 563 24.63 3.22 -2.82
CA LEU A 563 24.68 3.30 -4.27
C LEU A 563 23.28 3.38 -4.88
N LEU A 564 23.13 4.09 -6.01
CA LEU A 564 21.87 4.24 -6.73
C LEU A 564 21.94 3.52 -8.07
N ASP A 565 20.98 2.64 -8.36
CA ASP A 565 20.87 1.96 -9.66
C ASP A 565 20.24 2.84 -10.74
N ASP A 566 20.06 2.28 -11.93
CA ASP A 566 19.41 2.91 -13.09
C ASP A 566 17.95 3.30 -12.83
N GLU A 567 17.28 2.65 -11.88
CA GLU A 567 15.92 2.91 -11.44
C GLU A 567 15.86 3.90 -10.26
N MET A 568 17.02 4.44 -9.83
CA MET A 568 17.23 5.28 -8.64
C MET A 568 16.88 4.59 -7.31
N THR A 569 16.87 3.26 -7.29
CA THR A 569 16.68 2.43 -6.09
C THR A 569 17.96 2.42 -5.25
N ALA A 570 17.82 2.67 -3.95
CA ALA A 570 18.98 2.72 -3.07
C ALA A 570 19.45 1.30 -2.65
N HIS A 571 20.77 1.10 -2.73
CA HIS A 571 21.46 -0.13 -2.37
C HIS A 571 22.54 0.15 -1.31
N LEU A 572 22.35 -0.40 -0.12
CA LEU A 572 23.30 -0.28 1.00
C LEU A 572 24.50 -1.21 0.80
N GLY A 573 25.71 -0.69 1.04
CA GLY A 573 26.98 -1.39 0.87
C GLY A 573 28.04 -1.00 1.91
N ASP A 574 29.22 -1.60 1.77
CA ASP A 574 30.36 -1.52 2.70
C ASP A 574 30.08 -2.03 4.13
N PHE A 575 30.09 -3.37 4.25
CA PHE A 575 29.88 -4.07 5.51
C PHE A 575 31.21 -4.39 6.24
N GLY A 576 32.31 -3.70 5.89
CA GLY A 576 33.63 -4.00 6.42
C GLY A 576 33.76 -3.89 7.95
N ILE A 577 32.95 -3.05 8.60
CA ILE A 577 32.90 -2.96 10.07
C ILE A 577 31.58 -3.44 10.70
N ALA A 578 30.69 -4.03 9.90
CA ALA A 578 29.41 -4.57 10.38
C ALA A 578 29.62 -5.79 11.30
N ARG A 579 28.66 -6.05 12.21
CA ARG A 579 28.77 -7.07 13.26
C ARG A 579 27.44 -7.79 13.49
N TYR A 580 27.50 -9.06 13.88
CA TYR A 580 26.33 -9.78 14.41
C TYR A 580 26.02 -9.35 15.85
N LEU A 581 24.74 -9.36 16.22
CA LEU A 581 24.24 -9.03 17.55
C LEU A 581 23.69 -10.28 18.28
N PRO A 582 23.83 -10.36 19.62
CA PRO A 582 24.56 -9.44 20.49
C PRO A 582 26.08 -9.60 20.37
N VAL A 583 26.83 -8.53 20.67
CA VAL A 583 28.30 -8.58 20.78
C VAL A 583 28.68 -8.90 22.24
N GLU A 584 29.61 -9.85 22.43
CA GLU A 584 30.00 -10.31 23.78
C GLU A 584 31.02 -9.40 24.49
N THR A 585 31.67 -8.47 23.79
CA THR A 585 32.75 -7.62 24.30
C THR A 585 32.64 -6.17 23.82
N SER A 586 32.83 -5.20 24.72
CA SER A 586 33.01 -3.78 24.37
C SER A 586 34.37 -3.54 23.70
N PHE A 587 34.41 -2.72 22.65
CA PHE A 587 35.64 -2.42 21.89
C PHE A 587 36.36 -1.14 22.37
N ILE A 588 37.63 -1.01 21.99
CA ILE A 588 38.47 0.17 22.31
C ILE A 588 38.44 1.21 21.16
N ASP A 589 38.22 0.77 19.92
CA ASP A 589 38.17 1.65 18.75
C ASP A 589 36.79 2.28 18.53
N VAL A 590 36.79 3.53 18.06
CA VAL A 590 35.59 4.28 17.64
C VAL A 590 35.06 3.69 16.33
N MET A 591 33.81 3.24 16.33
CA MET A 591 33.18 2.59 15.17
C MET A 591 32.37 3.58 14.33
N GLY A 592 32.65 3.65 13.02
CA GLY A 592 31.90 4.43 12.03
C GLY A 592 32.54 5.78 11.64
N THR A 593 31.82 6.60 10.87
CA THR A 593 32.32 7.87 10.30
C THR A 593 31.86 9.11 11.09
N ILE A 594 32.82 9.97 11.46
CA ILE A 594 32.60 11.24 12.19
C ILE A 594 31.42 12.04 11.58
N GLY A 595 30.54 12.55 12.45
CA GLY A 595 29.28 13.20 12.08
C GLY A 595 28.07 12.25 12.05
N TYR A 596 28.26 10.99 11.67
CA TYR A 596 27.19 9.97 11.59
C TYR A 596 27.21 8.96 12.75
N VAL A 597 28.32 8.88 13.48
CA VAL A 597 28.53 7.95 14.61
C VAL A 597 27.58 8.24 15.77
N ALA A 598 26.91 7.19 16.24
CA ALA A 598 26.09 7.23 17.44
C ALA A 598 26.97 7.37 18.71
N PRO A 599 26.53 8.09 19.76
CA PRO A 599 27.33 8.27 20.98
C PRO A 599 27.86 6.95 21.58
N GLU A 600 27.06 5.88 21.58
CA GLU A 600 27.47 4.58 22.11
C GLU A 600 28.48 3.83 21.22
N TYR A 601 28.51 4.07 19.91
CA TYR A 601 29.54 3.55 19.00
C TYR A 601 30.90 4.20 19.28
N GLY A 602 30.90 5.48 19.67
CA GLY A 602 32.09 6.16 20.20
C GLY A 602 32.56 5.63 21.56
N MET A 603 31.70 4.93 22.30
CA MET A 603 32.01 4.25 23.56
C MET A 603 32.29 2.73 23.39
N GLY A 604 32.36 2.23 22.15
CA GLY A 604 32.66 0.82 21.86
C GLY A 604 31.49 -0.16 22.04
N TYR A 605 30.25 0.32 22.17
CA TYR A 605 29.04 -0.51 22.33
C TYR A 605 28.23 -0.58 21.03
N VAL A 606 28.19 -1.76 20.41
CA VAL A 606 27.44 -1.98 19.15
C VAL A 606 25.99 -2.38 19.43
N SER A 607 25.05 -1.75 18.73
CA SER A 607 23.61 -1.99 18.80
C SER A 607 22.93 -1.65 17.47
N SER A 608 21.76 -2.22 17.19
CA SER A 608 20.93 -1.83 16.05
C SER A 608 20.42 -0.39 16.14
N TYR A 609 20.27 0.15 17.36
CA TYR A 609 19.88 1.54 17.57
C TYR A 609 20.96 2.54 17.13
N GLY A 610 22.23 2.14 17.07
CA GLY A 610 23.31 3.00 16.55
C GLY A 610 23.17 3.23 15.04
N ASP A 611 22.82 2.21 14.26
CA ASP A 611 22.49 2.36 12.84
C ASP A 611 21.26 3.27 12.64
N VAL A 612 20.27 3.20 13.55
CA VAL A 612 19.10 4.10 13.53
C VAL A 612 19.51 5.55 13.76
N TYR A 613 20.49 5.81 14.63
CA TYR A 613 21.03 7.17 14.81
C TYR A 613 21.70 7.67 13.54
N SER A 614 22.58 6.87 12.94
CA SER A 614 23.25 7.21 11.68
C SER A 614 22.23 7.41 10.53
N PHE A 615 21.14 6.63 10.51
CA PHE A 615 20.03 6.82 9.58
C PHE A 615 19.30 8.14 9.83
N GLY A 616 19.11 8.52 11.10
CA GLY A 616 18.55 9.80 11.49
C GLY A 616 19.38 10.97 10.94
N ILE A 617 20.70 10.94 11.11
CA ILE A 617 21.61 11.96 10.58
C ILE A 617 21.57 12.00 9.04
N LEU A 618 21.67 10.86 8.37
CA LEU A 618 21.58 10.75 6.90
C LEU A 618 20.22 11.24 6.37
N LEU A 619 19.12 11.01 7.10
CA LEU A 619 17.80 11.53 6.75
C LEU A 619 17.70 13.04 6.94
N LEU A 620 18.38 13.62 7.93
CA LEU A 620 18.44 15.07 8.10
C LEU A 620 19.26 15.71 6.98
N GLU A 621 20.48 15.23 6.71
CA GLU A 621 21.32 15.70 5.60
C GLU A 621 20.58 15.66 4.26
N MET A 622 19.88 14.57 3.96
CA MET A 622 19.08 14.46 2.72
C MET A 622 18.00 15.53 2.58
N PHE A 623 17.52 16.16 3.67
CA PHE A 623 16.43 17.14 3.60
C PHE A 623 16.83 18.57 4.01
N THR A 624 18.01 18.77 4.60
CA THR A 624 18.59 20.11 4.79
C THR A 624 19.60 20.48 3.70
N GLY A 625 20.22 19.50 3.04
CA GLY A 625 21.37 19.72 2.16
C GLY A 625 22.68 20.09 2.90
N LEU A 626 22.67 20.05 4.24
CA LEU A 626 23.82 20.39 5.08
C LEU A 626 24.57 19.11 5.49
N ARG A 627 25.90 19.09 5.34
CA ARG A 627 26.72 17.97 5.77
C ARG A 627 26.86 17.99 7.29
N PRO A 628 26.82 16.84 8.00
CA PRO A 628 27.05 16.78 9.45
C PRO A 628 28.45 17.25 9.90
N ASN A 629 29.37 17.48 8.96
CA ASN A 629 30.73 17.94 9.16
C ASN A 629 31.05 19.27 8.44
N ASP A 630 30.04 20.05 8.04
CA ASP A 630 30.25 21.42 7.58
C ASP A 630 30.85 22.29 8.69
N ASP A 631 31.69 23.26 8.32
CA ASP A 631 32.44 24.15 9.25
C ASP A 631 31.54 24.94 10.23
N MET A 632 30.23 24.98 10.01
CA MET A 632 29.22 25.60 10.89
C MET A 632 28.81 24.72 12.09
N PHE A 633 29.22 23.45 12.13
CA PHE A 633 28.93 22.52 13.21
C PHE A 633 30.16 22.33 14.09
N ASN A 634 30.20 23.08 15.19
CA ASN A 634 31.29 23.15 16.15
C ASN A 634 30.75 22.99 17.58
N ASP A 635 31.62 22.62 18.52
CA ASP A 635 31.30 22.48 19.95
C ASP A 635 30.06 21.59 20.22
N GLU A 636 29.00 22.13 20.83
CA GLU A 636 27.76 21.40 21.16
C GLU A 636 26.72 21.40 20.01
N LEU A 637 26.95 22.15 18.92
CA LEU A 637 26.02 22.29 17.81
C LEU A 637 26.31 21.29 16.69
N ASN A 638 25.50 20.24 16.63
CA ASN A 638 25.47 19.25 15.56
C ASN A 638 24.18 19.34 14.74
N LEU A 639 24.11 18.64 13.60
CA LEU A 639 22.96 18.66 12.69
C LEU A 639 21.63 18.25 13.37
N HIS A 640 21.66 17.32 14.33
CA HIS A 640 20.47 16.96 15.13
C HIS A 640 19.97 18.15 15.95
N ASN A 641 20.85 18.77 16.75
CA ASN A 641 20.50 19.91 17.61
C ASN A 641 20.08 21.14 16.78
N PHE A 642 20.76 21.39 15.66
CA PHE A 642 20.39 22.45 14.71
C PHE A 642 18.96 22.27 14.20
N VAL A 643 18.63 21.12 13.60
CA VAL A 643 17.29 20.86 13.07
C VAL A 643 16.23 20.83 14.19
N LYS A 644 16.54 20.21 15.33
CA LYS A 644 15.65 20.14 16.50
C LYS A 644 15.31 21.53 17.05
N SER A 645 16.24 22.48 17.01
CA SER A 645 16.03 23.87 17.45
C SER A 645 15.18 24.71 16.49
N ALA A 646 15.05 24.29 15.22
CA ALA A 646 14.30 25.00 14.19
C ALA A 646 12.89 24.43 13.97
N LEU A 647 12.61 23.19 14.40
CA LEU A 647 11.31 22.55 14.16
C LEU A 647 10.25 22.87 15.23
N PRO A 648 8.98 23.15 14.84
CA PRO A 648 8.50 23.36 13.47
C PRO A 648 8.60 24.80 12.95
N GLU A 649 8.72 25.82 13.81
CA GLU A 649 8.42 27.22 13.45
C GLU A 649 9.39 27.83 12.42
N ARG A 650 10.63 27.32 12.34
CA ARG A 650 11.70 27.75 11.44
C ARG A 650 12.09 26.64 10.45
N ALA A 651 11.17 25.71 10.17
CA ALA A 651 11.44 24.57 9.30
C ALA A 651 11.83 24.98 7.87
N GLU A 652 11.25 26.05 7.34
CA GLU A 652 11.60 26.56 6.01
C GLU A 652 13.08 26.97 5.94
N GLU A 653 13.58 27.72 6.94
CA GLU A 653 14.96 28.25 6.98
C GLU A 653 16.06 27.17 6.88
N ILE A 654 15.74 25.91 7.19
CA ILE A 654 16.69 24.79 7.26
C ILE A 654 16.48 23.74 6.17
N LEU A 655 15.45 23.87 5.33
CA LEU A 655 15.19 22.95 4.23
C LEU A 655 16.06 23.29 3.02
N ASP A 656 16.45 22.27 2.26
CA ASP A 656 17.25 22.44 1.04
C ASP A 656 16.58 23.42 0.06
N VAL A 657 17.36 24.36 -0.49
CA VAL A 657 16.93 25.39 -1.44
C VAL A 657 16.17 24.82 -2.66
N VAL A 658 16.45 23.58 -3.05
CA VAL A 658 15.73 22.87 -4.12
C VAL A 658 14.23 22.74 -3.83
N PHE A 659 13.81 22.62 -2.57
CA PHE A 659 12.39 22.49 -2.21
C PHE A 659 11.64 23.83 -2.26
N PHE A 660 12.32 24.97 -2.19
CA PHE A 660 11.66 26.27 -2.36
C PHE A 660 11.20 26.47 -3.80
N GLN A 661 11.93 25.95 -4.79
CA GLN A 661 11.45 25.93 -6.19
C GLN A 661 10.18 25.08 -6.33
N GLU A 662 10.12 23.91 -5.65
CA GLU A 662 8.90 23.08 -5.61
C GLU A 662 7.70 23.83 -4.97
N ILE A 663 7.93 24.75 -4.03
CA ILE A 663 6.88 25.52 -3.31
C ILE A 663 6.48 26.80 -4.07
N GLU A 664 7.43 27.57 -4.61
CA GLU A 664 7.16 28.83 -5.32
C GLU A 664 6.49 28.62 -6.70
N GLU A 665 6.81 27.52 -7.40
CA GLU A 665 6.11 27.11 -8.63
C GLU A 665 4.63 26.80 -8.37
N GLU A 666 4.27 26.34 -7.17
CA GLU A 666 2.86 26.16 -6.78
C GLU A 666 2.19 27.49 -6.40
N GLU A 667 2.83 28.35 -5.59
CA GLU A 667 2.21 29.60 -5.12
C GLU A 667 1.93 30.60 -6.24
N THR A 668 2.84 30.73 -7.20
CA THR A 668 2.66 31.60 -8.38
C THR A 668 1.48 31.19 -9.24
N MET A 669 1.10 29.90 -9.21
CA MET A 669 -0.05 29.37 -9.94
C MET A 669 -1.40 29.62 -9.25
N TYR A 670 -1.44 29.84 -7.93
CA TYR A 670 -2.68 29.91 -7.14
C TYR A 670 -3.20 31.32 -6.82
N LYS A 671 -2.49 32.40 -7.18
CA LYS A 671 -2.91 33.81 -7.00
C LYS A 671 -4.18 34.26 -7.77
N LYS A 672 -5.02 33.33 -8.23
CA LYS A 672 -6.30 33.58 -8.92
C LYS A 672 -7.54 32.90 -8.29
N ALA A 673 -7.42 32.22 -7.14
CA ALA A 673 -8.57 31.68 -6.42
C ALA A 673 -8.49 31.97 -4.92
N SER A 674 -9.60 32.38 -4.31
CA SER A 674 -9.61 32.81 -2.90
C SER A 674 -9.61 31.63 -1.92
N SER A 675 -8.55 31.54 -1.13
CA SER A 675 -8.54 31.13 0.28
C SER A 675 -9.40 29.93 0.73
N THR A 676 -8.86 28.71 0.62
CA THR A 676 -8.85 27.69 1.69
C THR A 676 -7.62 26.80 1.51
N CYS A 677 -6.89 26.53 2.60
CA CYS A 677 -5.67 25.69 2.75
C CYS A 677 -4.93 25.27 1.45
N THR A 678 -3.79 25.90 1.17
CA THR A 678 -2.99 25.67 -0.05
C THR A 678 -2.18 24.37 -0.02
N GLN A 679 -2.01 23.78 -1.20
CA GLN A 679 -1.19 22.58 -1.47
C GLN A 679 0.23 22.65 -0.85
N SER A 680 0.90 23.80 -0.96
CA SER A 680 2.19 24.14 -0.34
C SER A 680 2.25 23.77 1.16
N SER A 681 1.17 24.03 1.92
CA SER A 681 1.08 23.67 3.34
C SER A 681 1.21 22.17 3.60
N ILE A 682 0.73 21.32 2.67
CA ILE A 682 0.80 19.86 2.81
C ILE A 682 2.20 19.34 2.48
N ILE A 683 2.89 19.92 1.50
CA ILE A 683 4.28 19.57 1.17
C ILE A 683 5.17 19.94 2.36
N LEU A 684 5.06 21.16 2.88
CA LEU A 684 5.79 21.62 4.06
C LEU A 684 5.50 20.75 5.29
N GLU A 685 4.23 20.40 5.56
CA GLU A 685 3.88 19.43 6.62
C GLU A 685 4.54 18.06 6.45
N CYS A 686 4.70 17.59 5.20
CA CYS A 686 5.38 16.33 4.91
C CYS A 686 6.89 16.44 5.19
N LEU A 687 7.55 17.51 4.72
CA LEU A 687 8.96 17.79 4.96
C LEU A 687 9.24 17.93 6.47
N ILE A 688 8.44 18.71 7.20
CA ILE A 688 8.48 18.81 8.67
C ILE A 688 8.34 17.44 9.33
N SER A 689 7.46 16.56 8.83
CA SER A 689 7.31 15.20 9.38
C SER A 689 8.51 14.29 9.09
N ILE A 690 9.22 14.50 7.98
CA ILE A 690 10.48 13.81 7.66
C ILE A 690 11.59 14.27 8.61
N CYS A 691 11.80 15.59 8.76
CA CYS A 691 12.80 16.14 9.67
C CYS A 691 12.54 15.73 11.14
N ARG A 692 11.27 15.75 11.59
CA ARG A 692 10.87 15.20 12.90
C ARG A 692 11.18 13.70 13.05
N THR A 693 11.12 12.93 11.96
CA THR A 693 11.51 11.52 11.97
C THR A 693 13.02 11.38 12.09
N GLY A 694 13.80 12.17 11.33
CA GLY A 694 15.27 12.21 11.44
C GLY A 694 15.77 12.57 12.84
N VAL A 695 15.18 13.61 13.48
CA VAL A 695 15.46 13.97 14.88
C VAL A 695 15.11 12.84 15.85
N ALA A 696 13.95 12.18 15.70
CA ALA A 696 13.55 11.06 16.56
C ALA A 696 14.40 9.79 16.35
N CYS A 697 15.00 9.60 15.17
CA CYS A 697 15.96 8.53 14.94
C CYS A 697 17.34 8.83 15.57
N SER A 698 17.76 10.10 15.59
CA SER A 698 19.07 10.57 16.05
C SER A 698 19.08 11.11 17.49
N ALA A 699 18.14 10.68 18.35
CA ALA A 699 18.18 11.02 19.78
C ALA A 699 19.45 10.45 20.44
N GLU A 700 20.02 11.16 21.43
CA GLU A 700 21.29 10.76 22.06
C GLU A 700 21.19 9.37 22.73
N LEU A 701 20.12 9.12 23.48
CA LEU A 701 19.91 7.86 24.19
C LEU A 701 19.30 6.78 23.28
N PRO A 702 19.89 5.56 23.16
CA PRO A 702 19.39 4.51 22.27
C PRO A 702 17.92 4.12 22.47
N ASN A 703 17.44 4.13 23.72
CA ASN A 703 16.07 3.76 24.08
C ASN A 703 15.01 4.85 23.75
N GLU A 704 15.43 6.06 23.41
CA GLU A 704 14.54 7.14 22.95
C GLU A 704 14.37 7.13 21.42
N ARG A 705 15.22 6.39 20.70
CA ARG A 705 15.20 6.32 19.24
C ARG A 705 14.03 5.50 18.72
N MET A 706 13.43 5.94 17.62
CA MET A 706 12.34 5.23 16.95
C MET A 706 12.80 3.87 16.41
N LYS A 707 11.96 2.83 16.48
CA LYS A 707 12.31 1.53 15.88
C LYS A 707 12.28 1.59 14.36
N ILE A 708 13.21 0.93 13.70
CA ILE A 708 13.41 1.04 12.24
C ILE A 708 12.18 0.62 11.41
N ASN A 709 11.39 -0.35 11.88
CA ASN A 709 10.13 -0.77 11.26
C ASN A 709 9.03 0.30 11.35
N ASP A 710 8.98 1.04 12.46
CA ASP A 710 8.07 2.18 12.65
C ASP A 710 8.50 3.37 11.76
N VAL A 711 9.81 3.61 11.65
CA VAL A 711 10.42 4.60 10.75
C VAL A 711 10.07 4.30 9.28
N GLU A 712 10.32 3.08 8.82
CA GLU A 712 10.00 2.63 7.46
C GLU A 712 8.49 2.78 7.14
N SER A 713 7.64 2.40 8.10
CA SER A 713 6.18 2.55 8.00
C SER A 713 5.74 4.01 7.94
N ARG A 714 6.36 4.87 8.74
CA ARG A 714 6.08 6.31 8.80
C ARG A 714 6.51 7.03 7.53
N LEU A 715 7.71 6.75 7.01
CA LEU A 715 8.17 7.32 5.73
C LEU A 715 7.28 6.87 4.56
N ARG A 716 6.81 5.61 4.54
CA ARG A 716 5.81 5.14 3.58
C ARG A 716 4.46 5.84 3.71
N LEU A 717 4.02 6.18 4.94
CA LEU A 717 2.81 6.95 5.15
C LEU A 717 2.97 8.40 4.66
N ILE A 718 4.13 9.03 4.90
CA ILE A 718 4.45 10.36 4.37
C ILE A 718 4.48 10.33 2.84
N LYS A 719 5.09 9.32 2.22
CA LYS A 719 5.04 9.12 0.75
C LYS A 719 3.61 8.99 0.24
N LYS A 720 2.74 8.24 0.95
CA LYS A 720 1.30 8.15 0.61
C LYS A 720 0.56 9.47 0.80
N LYS A 721 0.97 10.34 1.74
CA LYS A 721 0.40 11.69 1.90
C LYS A 721 0.85 12.59 0.75
N LEU A 722 2.16 12.65 0.48
CA LEU A 722 2.76 13.41 -0.62
C LEU A 722 2.19 13.02 -2.00
N LEU A 723 1.94 11.72 -2.24
CA LEU A 723 1.33 11.22 -3.48
C LEU A 723 -0.22 11.33 -3.54
N LYS A 724 -0.89 11.65 -2.42
CA LYS A 724 -2.33 11.93 -2.37
C LYS A 724 -2.64 13.42 -2.56
N THR A 725 -1.71 14.29 -2.18
CA THR A 725 -1.61 15.60 -2.83
C THR A 725 -1.36 15.40 -4.33
N PRO A 726 -2.02 16.16 -5.22
CA PRO A 726 -1.76 16.10 -6.66
C PRO A 726 -0.36 16.64 -6.97
N VAL A 727 0.66 15.79 -6.86
CA VAL A 727 1.99 16.04 -7.41
C VAL A 727 1.81 16.22 -8.91
N TYR A 728 1.97 17.45 -9.38
CA TYR A 728 2.09 17.70 -10.81
C TYR A 728 3.38 17.02 -11.28
N GLU A 729 3.25 15.95 -12.07
CA GLU A 729 4.22 15.75 -13.16
C GLU A 729 4.36 17.08 -13.88
N GLY A 730 5.60 17.56 -14.01
CA GLY A 730 5.95 18.92 -14.42
C GLY A 730 4.97 19.50 -15.44
N LYS A 731 4.46 20.70 -15.12
CA LYS A 731 3.62 21.43 -16.06
C LYS A 731 4.52 22.00 -17.15
N GLN A 732 4.80 21.20 -18.17
CA GLN A 732 5.01 21.71 -19.52
C GLN A 732 3.74 22.48 -19.90
N THR A 733 3.69 23.76 -19.53
CA THR A 733 2.72 24.72 -20.01
C THR A 733 3.08 25.05 -21.45
N ILE A 734 2.71 24.15 -22.35
CA ILE A 734 2.65 24.42 -23.78
C ILE A 734 1.66 25.59 -23.93
N ASN A 735 2.19 26.78 -24.21
CA ASN A 735 1.37 27.93 -24.61
C ASN A 735 0.46 27.49 -25.76
N ASN A 736 -0.84 27.83 -25.70
CA ASN A 736 -1.85 27.35 -26.65
C ASN A 736 -1.35 27.44 -28.11
N PRO A 737 -0.97 26.30 -28.74
CA PRO A 737 -0.21 26.32 -29.96
C PRO A 737 -1.11 26.77 -31.10
N SER A 738 -0.59 27.66 -31.95
CA SER A 738 -1.30 28.07 -33.16
C SER A 738 -1.37 26.91 -34.16
N PHE A 739 -2.22 27.04 -35.19
CA PHE A 739 -2.23 26.10 -36.31
C PHE A 739 -0.83 25.94 -36.93
N LYS A 740 -0.06 27.03 -37.03
CA LYS A 740 1.31 27.02 -37.56
C LYS A 740 2.25 26.18 -36.69
N ASP A 741 2.10 26.25 -35.37
CA ASP A 741 2.96 25.49 -34.44
C ASP A 741 2.65 23.99 -34.52
N LEU A 742 1.37 23.61 -34.56
CA LEU A 742 0.96 22.21 -34.75
C LEU A 742 1.35 21.67 -36.14
N TYR A 743 1.22 22.48 -37.19
CA TYR A 743 1.63 22.14 -38.54
C TYR A 743 3.15 21.91 -38.61
N ASN A 744 3.95 22.79 -38.02
CA ASN A 744 5.41 22.64 -37.99
C ASN A 744 5.84 21.44 -37.14
N ALA A 745 5.30 21.29 -35.93
CA ALA A 745 5.65 20.23 -35.00
C ALA A 745 5.38 18.83 -35.57
N THR A 746 4.32 18.67 -36.37
CA THR A 746 3.96 17.40 -37.03
C THR A 746 4.53 17.24 -38.44
N ASN A 747 5.42 18.15 -38.87
CA ASN A 747 5.96 18.22 -40.23
C ASN A 747 4.87 18.18 -41.33
N GLY A 748 3.92 19.11 -41.23
CA GLY A 748 2.79 19.27 -42.16
C GLY A 748 1.73 18.16 -42.06
N PHE A 749 1.59 17.51 -40.89
CA PHE A 749 0.78 16.30 -40.71
C PHE A 749 1.16 15.17 -41.68
N SER A 750 2.48 15.00 -41.89
CA SER A 750 3.04 13.97 -42.79
C SER A 750 2.62 12.55 -42.39
N SER A 751 2.43 11.69 -43.39
CA SER A 751 2.16 10.25 -43.19
C SER A 751 3.27 9.54 -42.43
N ALA A 752 4.52 10.01 -42.51
CA ALA A 752 5.64 9.48 -41.73
C ALA A 752 5.50 9.69 -40.21
N ASN A 753 4.68 10.66 -39.80
CA ASN A 753 4.40 10.97 -38.40
C ASN A 753 3.04 10.42 -37.92
N LEU A 754 2.29 9.70 -38.76
CA LEU A 754 1.00 9.14 -38.40
C LEU A 754 1.18 7.94 -37.44
N ILE A 755 0.72 8.09 -36.19
CA ILE A 755 0.82 7.05 -35.14
C ILE A 755 -0.51 6.33 -34.87
N GLY A 756 -1.63 6.82 -35.41
CA GLY A 756 -2.90 6.11 -35.34
C GLY A 756 -4.00 6.79 -36.16
N ALA A 757 -4.98 6.01 -36.64
CA ALA A 757 -6.12 6.52 -37.36
C ALA A 757 -7.41 5.87 -36.85
N GLY A 758 -8.41 6.68 -36.50
CA GLY A 758 -9.68 6.23 -35.95
C GLY A 758 -10.89 6.85 -36.66
N ASN A 759 -12.08 6.41 -36.27
CA ASN A 759 -13.34 6.79 -36.95
C ASN A 759 -13.63 8.30 -37.00
N PHE A 760 -13.07 9.07 -36.07
CA PHE A 760 -13.30 10.51 -35.91
C PHE A 760 -12.07 11.39 -36.17
N GLY A 761 -10.90 10.83 -36.46
CA GLY A 761 -9.67 11.60 -36.63
C GLY A 761 -8.40 10.77 -36.71
N SER A 762 -7.29 11.43 -37.02
CA SER A 762 -5.94 10.86 -37.12
C SER A 762 -5.03 11.44 -36.04
N VAL A 763 -4.14 10.64 -35.47
CA VAL A 763 -3.17 11.03 -34.44
C VAL A 763 -1.78 11.05 -35.05
N TYR A 764 -1.10 12.18 -34.90
CA TYR A 764 0.26 12.40 -35.39
C TYR A 764 1.22 12.58 -34.22
N ASN A 765 2.40 11.98 -34.32
CA ASN A 765 3.55 12.39 -33.51
C ASN A 765 4.01 13.78 -33.95
N GLY A 766 4.52 14.58 -33.02
CA GLY A 766 5.14 15.84 -33.32
C GLY A 766 6.06 16.31 -32.20
N THR A 767 6.96 17.23 -32.52
CA THR A 767 7.91 17.81 -31.56
C THR A 767 7.77 19.33 -31.59
N LEU A 768 7.48 19.92 -30.44
CA LEU A 768 7.39 21.37 -30.29
C LEU A 768 8.78 22.03 -30.30
N PHE A 769 8.81 23.35 -30.47
CA PHE A 769 10.05 24.13 -30.55
C PHE A 769 10.93 24.05 -29.28
N ASP A 770 10.35 23.68 -28.14
CA ASP A 770 11.05 23.46 -26.86
C ASP A 770 11.59 22.02 -26.72
N GLY A 771 11.46 21.17 -27.74
CA GLY A 771 11.84 19.76 -27.72
C GLY A 771 10.77 18.81 -27.18
N THR A 772 9.60 19.31 -26.75
CA THR A 772 8.54 18.46 -26.19
C THR A 772 7.90 17.58 -27.26
N THR A 773 7.96 16.26 -27.09
CA THR A 773 7.23 15.29 -27.92
C THR A 773 5.75 15.24 -27.51
N ILE A 774 4.86 15.40 -28.50
CA ILE A 774 3.41 15.48 -28.32
C ILE A 774 2.68 14.55 -29.30
N ALA A 775 1.48 14.11 -28.92
CA ALA A 775 0.55 13.44 -29.82
C ALA A 775 -0.59 14.40 -30.21
N VAL A 776 -0.74 14.71 -31.50
CA VAL A 776 -1.73 15.65 -32.03
C VAL A 776 -2.85 14.88 -32.74
N LYS A 777 -4.03 14.81 -32.12
CA LYS A 777 -5.23 14.21 -32.71
C LYS A 777 -6.00 15.24 -33.52
N VAL A 778 -5.99 15.12 -34.85
CA VAL A 778 -6.69 15.96 -35.81
C VAL A 778 -8.06 15.36 -36.13
N PHE A 779 -9.13 16.13 -35.98
CA PHE A 779 -10.50 15.63 -36.12
C PHE A 779 -11.04 15.75 -37.54
N ASN A 780 -11.61 14.67 -38.06
CA ASN A 780 -12.31 14.71 -39.35
C ASN A 780 -13.70 15.34 -39.17
N LEU A 781 -13.80 16.63 -39.47
CA LEU A 781 -15.03 17.41 -39.31
C LEU A 781 -16.09 17.17 -40.40
N ILE A 782 -15.72 16.48 -41.49
CA ILE A 782 -16.63 16.10 -42.57
C ILE A 782 -17.46 14.86 -42.14
N ARG A 783 -16.89 13.95 -41.34
CA ARG A 783 -17.59 12.76 -40.86
C ARG A 783 -18.67 13.11 -39.81
N PRO A 784 -19.90 12.56 -39.93
CA PRO A 784 -20.91 12.66 -38.89
C PRO A 784 -20.38 12.17 -37.54
N GLY A 785 -20.42 13.05 -36.54
CA GLY A 785 -19.93 12.77 -35.18
C GLY A 785 -18.55 13.36 -34.84
N GLY A 786 -17.68 13.71 -35.80
CA GLY A 786 -16.33 14.22 -35.52
C GLY A 786 -16.33 15.47 -34.62
N SER A 787 -17.22 16.43 -34.89
CA SER A 787 -17.40 17.64 -34.06
C SER A 787 -18.03 17.36 -32.67
N LYS A 788 -18.73 16.22 -32.50
CA LYS A 788 -19.21 15.75 -31.19
C LYS A 788 -18.06 15.09 -30.41
N SER A 789 -17.27 14.23 -31.04
CA SER A 789 -16.07 13.60 -30.46
C SER A 789 -15.13 14.64 -29.88
N PHE A 790 -14.78 15.67 -30.68
CA PHE A 790 -13.94 16.78 -30.23
C PHE A 790 -14.53 17.48 -28.98
N LYS A 791 -15.84 17.74 -28.96
CA LYS A 791 -16.50 18.36 -27.79
C LYS A 791 -16.45 17.47 -26.55
N SER A 792 -16.57 16.16 -26.71
CA SER A 792 -16.45 15.19 -25.60
C SER A 792 -15.03 15.14 -25.06
N GLU A 793 -14.02 15.10 -25.93
CA GLU A 793 -12.60 15.09 -25.54
C GLU A 793 -12.17 16.40 -24.89
N CYS A 794 -12.64 17.56 -25.35
CA CYS A 794 -12.40 18.83 -24.67
C CYS A 794 -13.10 18.90 -23.29
N LYS A 795 -14.30 18.33 -23.15
CA LYS A 795 -14.96 18.24 -21.84
C LYS A 795 -14.24 17.29 -20.89
N ALA A 796 -13.72 16.16 -21.41
CA ALA A 796 -12.87 15.24 -20.68
C ALA A 796 -11.60 15.94 -20.19
N ALA A 797 -10.87 16.62 -21.08
CA ALA A 797 -9.64 17.36 -20.77
C ALA A 797 -9.76 18.37 -19.61
N ILE A 798 -10.92 19.00 -19.45
CA ILE A 798 -11.17 19.99 -18.39
C ILE A 798 -11.43 19.31 -17.04
N ASN A 799 -12.16 18.19 -17.03
CA ASN A 799 -12.74 17.60 -15.82
C ASN A 799 -12.02 16.34 -15.31
N ILE A 800 -11.09 15.79 -16.09
CA ILE A 800 -10.45 14.50 -15.82
C ILE A 800 -8.97 14.71 -15.57
N LYS A 801 -8.50 14.39 -14.36
CA LYS A 801 -7.09 14.44 -13.96
C LYS A 801 -6.76 13.22 -13.10
N HIS A 802 -6.18 12.20 -13.72
CA HIS A 802 -5.80 10.97 -13.05
C HIS A 802 -4.50 10.41 -13.65
N ARG A 803 -3.68 9.77 -12.82
CA ARG A 803 -2.36 9.25 -13.22
C ARG A 803 -2.42 8.17 -14.32
N ASN A 804 -3.55 7.45 -14.42
CA ASN A 804 -3.78 6.37 -15.39
C ASN A 804 -4.70 6.80 -16.53
N ILE A 805 -4.68 8.09 -16.89
CA ILE A 805 -5.47 8.66 -17.98
C ILE A 805 -4.56 9.52 -18.84
N VAL A 806 -4.64 9.35 -20.17
CA VAL A 806 -3.77 10.05 -21.12
C VAL A 806 -3.95 11.57 -20.99
N ARG A 807 -2.92 12.24 -20.48
CA ARG A 807 -2.93 13.68 -20.19
C ARG A 807 -3.15 14.50 -21.47
N VAL A 808 -4.21 15.30 -21.48
CA VAL A 808 -4.41 16.37 -22.48
C VAL A 808 -3.61 17.59 -22.04
N PHE A 809 -2.79 18.13 -22.94
CA PHE A 809 -2.10 19.40 -22.74
C PHE A 809 -3.01 20.58 -23.10
N THR A 810 -3.64 20.55 -24.27
CA THR A 810 -4.54 21.62 -24.76
C THR A 810 -5.37 21.17 -25.97
N ALA A 811 -6.30 22.00 -26.42
CA ALA A 811 -7.10 21.77 -27.62
C ALA A 811 -7.16 23.04 -28.50
N PHE A 812 -6.98 22.86 -29.80
CA PHE A 812 -7.04 23.92 -30.81
C PHE A 812 -8.36 23.84 -31.61
N SER A 813 -8.95 25.00 -31.90
CA SER A 813 -10.10 25.14 -32.79
C SER A 813 -10.00 26.47 -33.55
N GLY A 814 -9.77 26.39 -34.86
CA GLY A 814 -9.55 27.56 -35.71
C GLY A 814 -9.73 27.23 -37.19
N VAL A 815 -8.85 27.76 -38.04
CA VAL A 815 -8.77 27.46 -39.48
C VAL A 815 -7.35 27.07 -39.87
N ASP A 816 -7.23 26.33 -40.97
CA ASP A 816 -5.94 26.02 -41.63
C ASP A 816 -5.52 27.12 -42.62
N TYR A 817 -4.39 26.91 -43.32
CA TYR A 817 -3.88 27.82 -44.35
C TYR A 817 -4.81 27.99 -45.57
N GLN A 818 -5.82 27.13 -45.76
CA GLN A 818 -6.81 27.23 -46.83
C GLN A 818 -8.13 27.87 -46.34
N GLY A 819 -8.20 28.27 -45.07
CA GLY A 819 -9.40 28.82 -44.45
C GLY A 819 -10.46 27.77 -44.06
N ALA A 820 -10.16 26.48 -44.20
CA ALA A 820 -11.06 25.42 -43.78
C ALA A 820 -11.02 25.22 -42.26
N ARG A 821 -12.13 24.79 -41.66
CA ARG A 821 -12.25 24.65 -40.21
C ARG A 821 -11.35 23.52 -39.71
N PHE A 822 -10.44 23.84 -38.79
CA PHE A 822 -9.48 22.89 -38.23
C PHE A 822 -9.66 22.74 -36.72
N LYS A 823 -9.58 21.50 -36.23
CA LYS A 823 -9.71 21.14 -34.82
C LYS A 823 -8.75 20.02 -34.45
N ALA A 824 -8.03 20.20 -33.35
CA ALA A 824 -7.10 19.21 -32.83
C ALA A 824 -7.06 19.19 -31.30
N VAL A 825 -6.73 18.05 -30.71
CA VAL A 825 -6.40 17.91 -29.27
C VAL A 825 -4.96 17.44 -29.15
N VAL A 826 -4.21 18.04 -28.23
CA VAL A 826 -2.78 17.77 -28.00
C VAL A 826 -2.64 16.99 -26.70
N TYR A 827 -1.99 15.83 -26.77
CA TYR A 827 -1.79 14.88 -25.67
C TYR A 827 -0.30 14.72 -25.33
N LYS A 828 -0.01 14.27 -24.09
CA LYS A 828 1.29 13.66 -23.74
C LYS A 828 1.53 12.50 -24.71
N PHE A 829 2.69 12.50 -25.36
CA PHE A 829 3.10 11.38 -26.21
C PHE A 829 3.38 10.15 -25.34
N MET A 830 2.92 8.98 -25.77
CA MET A 830 3.06 7.72 -25.05
C MET A 830 4.05 6.82 -25.81
N PRO A 831 5.32 6.72 -25.38
CA PRO A 831 6.40 6.16 -26.20
C PRO A 831 6.28 4.66 -26.45
N ASN A 832 5.64 3.91 -25.53
CA ASN A 832 5.44 2.47 -25.67
C ASN A 832 4.15 2.11 -26.43
N GLY A 833 3.43 3.08 -27.01
CA GLY A 833 2.28 2.83 -27.89
C GLY A 833 1.04 2.29 -27.16
N SER A 834 0.20 1.57 -27.88
CA SER A 834 -1.03 0.96 -27.35
C SER A 834 -0.81 -0.46 -26.83
N LEU A 835 -1.61 -0.89 -25.86
CA LEU A 835 -1.63 -2.26 -25.35
C LEU A 835 -1.95 -3.28 -26.45
N GLU A 836 -2.71 -2.89 -27.48
CA GLU A 836 -2.99 -3.75 -28.64
C GLU A 836 -1.70 -4.15 -29.38
N GLU A 837 -0.75 -3.23 -29.58
CA GLU A 837 0.55 -3.51 -30.20
C GLU A 837 1.38 -4.51 -29.37
N TRP A 838 1.27 -4.48 -28.04
CA TRP A 838 1.96 -5.42 -27.15
C TRP A 838 1.30 -6.80 -27.07
N LEU A 839 -0.02 -6.87 -27.30
CA LEU A 839 -0.73 -8.14 -27.37
C LEU A 839 -0.58 -8.83 -28.74
N ARG A 840 -0.32 -8.08 -29.82
CA ARG A 840 -0.42 -8.58 -31.21
C ARG A 840 0.85 -8.41 -32.07
N GLY A 841 1.77 -7.52 -31.70
CA GLY A 841 2.85 -7.06 -32.58
C GLY A 841 2.40 -5.97 -33.55
N LYS A 842 3.37 -5.33 -34.22
CA LYS A 842 3.12 -4.19 -35.13
C LYS A 842 2.77 -4.57 -36.58
N ASP A 843 2.98 -5.84 -36.98
CA ASP A 843 2.74 -6.33 -38.34
C ASP A 843 1.70 -7.45 -38.36
N ASP A 844 0.57 -7.19 -39.03
CA ASP A 844 -0.62 -8.06 -39.15
C ASP A 844 -0.39 -9.39 -39.92
N THR A 845 0.87 -9.74 -40.23
CA THR A 845 1.21 -10.80 -41.21
C THR A 845 2.17 -11.88 -40.73
N ASN A 846 2.80 -11.75 -39.55
CA ASN A 846 3.70 -12.78 -39.01
C ASN A 846 3.39 -13.12 -37.55
N TRP A 847 2.54 -14.13 -37.37
CA TRP A 847 2.07 -14.60 -36.06
C TRP A 847 3.20 -15.31 -35.29
N ARG A 848 3.92 -14.56 -34.46
CA ARG A 848 4.67 -15.08 -33.31
C ARG A 848 4.47 -14.12 -32.13
N PRO A 849 4.08 -14.61 -30.94
CA PRO A 849 3.98 -13.76 -29.76
C PRO A 849 5.37 -13.26 -29.36
N LEU A 850 5.68 -12.01 -29.72
CA LEU A 850 6.79 -11.28 -29.12
C LEU A 850 6.49 -11.15 -27.63
N ASN A 851 7.34 -11.76 -26.81
CA ASN A 851 7.20 -11.90 -25.36
C ASN A 851 6.03 -12.77 -24.84
N PHE A 852 6.21 -14.09 -24.95
CA PHE A 852 5.71 -15.03 -23.92
C PHE A 852 6.25 -14.71 -22.50
N ASN A 853 7.32 -13.91 -22.42
CA ASN A 853 7.86 -13.27 -21.22
C ASN A 853 7.20 -11.92 -20.86
N PHE A 854 6.08 -11.51 -21.49
CA PHE A 854 5.32 -10.37 -20.99
C PHE A 854 4.66 -10.79 -19.69
N LEU A 855 5.38 -10.52 -18.60
CA LEU A 855 5.18 -11.11 -17.29
C LEU A 855 3.70 -11.00 -16.88
N ILE A 856 3.10 -12.09 -16.40
CA ILE A 856 1.71 -12.10 -15.90
C ILE A 856 1.47 -10.94 -14.91
N LYS A 857 2.51 -10.62 -14.12
CA LYS A 857 2.57 -9.43 -13.27
C LYS A 857 2.34 -8.12 -14.04
N LYS A 858 3.07 -7.83 -15.14
CA LYS A 858 2.86 -6.61 -15.95
C LYS A 858 1.49 -6.56 -16.62
N LYS A 859 0.90 -7.70 -17.03
CA LYS A 859 -0.51 -7.76 -17.46
C LYS A 859 -1.44 -7.35 -16.31
N LEU A 860 -1.20 -7.86 -15.11
CA LEU A 860 -1.98 -7.53 -13.92
C LEU A 860 -1.80 -6.07 -13.47
N ASP A 861 -0.58 -5.53 -13.53
CA ASP A 861 -0.27 -4.13 -13.20
C ASP A 861 -1.07 -3.18 -14.12
N ILE A 862 -1.04 -3.41 -15.45
CA ILE A 862 -1.81 -2.62 -16.42
C ILE A 862 -3.33 -2.79 -16.22
N ALA A 863 -3.79 -4.00 -15.89
CA ALA A 863 -5.20 -4.23 -15.55
C ALA A 863 -5.64 -3.44 -14.31
N ILE A 864 -4.80 -3.37 -13.27
CA ILE A 864 -5.02 -2.56 -12.06
C ILE A 864 -5.04 -1.07 -12.43
N ASP A 865 -4.13 -0.60 -13.29
CA ASP A 865 -4.08 0.79 -13.73
C ASP A 865 -5.36 1.21 -14.48
N VAL A 866 -5.86 0.38 -15.40
CA VAL A 866 -7.13 0.61 -16.11
C VAL A 866 -8.31 0.58 -15.13
N ALA A 867 -8.32 -0.34 -14.16
CA ALA A 867 -9.35 -0.36 -13.12
C ALA A 867 -9.32 0.90 -12.23
N CYS A 868 -8.13 1.42 -11.90
CA CYS A 868 -7.97 2.69 -11.18
C CYS A 868 -8.53 3.87 -11.98
N ALA A 869 -8.25 3.92 -13.28
CA ALA A 869 -8.80 4.93 -14.18
C ALA A 869 -10.33 4.87 -14.25
N LEU A 870 -10.92 3.69 -14.41
CA LEU A 870 -12.38 3.52 -14.43
C LEU A 870 -13.02 3.92 -13.10
N ARG A 871 -12.47 3.48 -11.96
CA ARG A 871 -12.98 3.87 -10.64
C ARG A 871 -12.97 5.40 -10.46
N TYR A 872 -11.90 6.07 -10.89
CA TYR A 872 -11.83 7.52 -10.87
C TYR A 872 -12.95 8.15 -11.72
N LEU A 873 -13.15 7.69 -12.95
CA LEU A 873 -14.21 8.19 -13.84
C LEU A 873 -15.61 7.93 -13.30
N HIS A 874 -15.84 6.79 -12.65
CA HIS A 874 -17.16 6.34 -12.19
C HIS A 874 -17.55 6.88 -10.81
N CYS A 875 -16.59 7.05 -9.91
CA CYS A 875 -16.84 7.37 -8.50
C CYS A 875 -16.32 8.76 -8.09
N ASP A 876 -15.14 9.13 -8.59
CA ASP A 876 -14.42 10.34 -8.13
C ASP A 876 -14.79 11.58 -8.99
N CYS A 877 -15.11 11.40 -10.27
CA CYS A 877 -15.64 12.46 -11.14
C CYS A 877 -17.08 12.84 -10.78
N GLN A 878 -17.38 14.14 -10.79
CA GLN A 878 -18.72 14.70 -10.58
C GLN A 878 -19.07 15.68 -11.71
N PRO A 879 -20.09 15.42 -12.54
CA PRO A 879 -20.84 14.16 -12.66
C PRO A 879 -19.96 12.95 -13.06
N PRO A 880 -20.33 11.71 -12.66
CA PRO A 880 -19.69 10.48 -13.14
C PRO A 880 -19.58 10.40 -14.66
N ILE A 881 -18.53 9.74 -15.15
CA ILE A 881 -18.17 9.69 -16.56
C ILE A 881 -18.07 8.23 -17.01
N ALA A 882 -18.91 7.83 -17.97
CA ALA A 882 -18.75 6.56 -18.69
C ALA A 882 -17.87 6.77 -19.93
N HIS A 883 -16.85 5.93 -20.13
CA HIS A 883 -15.89 6.01 -21.23
C HIS A 883 -16.51 5.57 -22.58
N CYS A 884 -17.34 4.52 -22.56
CA CYS A 884 -18.11 3.96 -23.68
C CYS A 884 -17.29 3.42 -24.88
N ASN A 885 -15.96 3.39 -24.81
CA ASN A 885 -15.09 2.87 -25.87
C ASN A 885 -13.76 2.30 -25.31
N LEU A 886 -13.84 1.52 -24.22
CA LEU A 886 -12.66 0.87 -23.64
C LEU A 886 -12.29 -0.39 -24.43
N LYS A 887 -11.01 -0.52 -24.79
CA LYS A 887 -10.41 -1.63 -25.56
C LYS A 887 -8.88 -1.49 -25.56
N PRO A 888 -8.09 -2.54 -25.90
CA PRO A 888 -6.63 -2.50 -25.91
C PRO A 888 -6.01 -1.36 -26.75
N SER A 889 -6.60 -0.98 -27.89
CA SER A 889 -6.11 0.15 -28.71
C SER A 889 -6.19 1.51 -28.00
N ASN A 890 -7.02 1.60 -26.96
CA ASN A 890 -7.33 2.82 -26.22
C ASN A 890 -6.72 2.81 -24.80
N VAL A 891 -5.90 1.80 -24.49
CA VAL A 891 -5.00 1.78 -23.33
C VAL A 891 -3.60 2.00 -23.85
N LEU A 892 -3.02 3.15 -23.56
CA LEU A 892 -1.66 3.52 -23.96
C LEU A 892 -0.67 3.25 -22.82
N LEU A 893 0.59 2.99 -23.17
CA LEU A 893 1.66 2.71 -22.22
C LEU A 893 2.71 3.83 -22.27
N ASP A 894 3.05 4.35 -21.10
CA ASP A 894 4.16 5.29 -20.94
C ASP A 894 5.51 4.55 -20.87
N ASP A 895 6.58 5.31 -20.66
CA ASP A 895 7.96 4.84 -20.53
C ASP A 895 8.17 3.85 -19.36
N GLU A 896 7.42 3.94 -18.27
CA GLU A 896 7.46 3.01 -17.13
C GLU A 896 6.60 1.73 -17.34
N MET A 897 5.91 1.64 -18.49
CA MET A 897 4.92 0.61 -18.83
C MET A 897 3.70 0.62 -17.88
N ILE A 898 3.28 1.82 -17.45
CA ILE A 898 2.04 2.05 -16.69
C ILE A 898 0.87 2.21 -17.67
N GLY A 899 -0.31 1.72 -17.28
CA GLY A 899 -1.52 1.81 -18.10
C GLY A 899 -2.19 3.19 -18.07
N HIS A 900 -2.48 3.77 -19.24
CA HIS A 900 -3.20 5.03 -19.41
C HIS A 900 -4.42 4.88 -20.32
N VAL A 901 -5.63 5.12 -19.81
CA VAL A 901 -6.87 5.11 -20.61
C VAL A 901 -6.98 6.41 -21.43
N GLY A 902 -7.25 6.29 -22.74
CA GLY A 902 -7.40 7.39 -23.69
C GLY A 902 -8.58 7.22 -24.65
N ASP A 903 -8.74 8.18 -25.57
CA ASP A 903 -9.84 8.24 -26.57
C ASP A 903 -11.26 8.47 -25.98
N PHE A 904 -11.41 9.54 -25.20
CA PHE A 904 -12.69 10.02 -24.63
C PHE A 904 -13.72 10.55 -25.65
N GLY A 905 -13.55 10.28 -26.94
CA GLY A 905 -14.44 10.76 -28.01
C GLY A 905 -15.89 10.32 -27.83
N MET A 906 -16.08 9.11 -27.27
CA MET A 906 -17.39 8.53 -27.00
C MET A 906 -17.88 8.73 -25.55
N ALA A 907 -17.12 9.40 -24.68
CA ALA A 907 -17.46 9.53 -23.27
C ALA A 907 -18.82 10.23 -23.02
N ARG A 908 -19.44 9.91 -21.88
CA ARG A 908 -20.74 10.44 -21.43
C ARG A 908 -20.66 10.84 -19.96
N PHE A 909 -21.20 12.02 -19.64
CA PHE A 909 -21.30 12.55 -18.28
C PHE A 909 -22.72 12.26 -17.75
N LEU A 910 -22.84 11.68 -16.56
CA LEU A 910 -24.06 11.05 -16.04
C LEU A 910 -24.56 11.72 -14.75
N PRO A 911 -25.88 11.95 -14.58
CA PRO A 911 -26.94 11.70 -15.55
C PRO A 911 -26.88 12.70 -16.72
N ALA A 912 -27.26 12.26 -17.92
CA ALA A 912 -27.34 13.13 -19.09
C ALA A 912 -28.48 14.13 -18.91
N ILE A 913 -28.16 15.43 -18.84
CA ILE A 913 -29.12 16.50 -18.49
C ILE A 913 -30.14 16.80 -19.61
N ASP A 914 -29.93 16.31 -20.83
CA ASP A 914 -30.79 16.61 -21.99
C ASP A 914 -32.10 15.79 -22.00
N LYS A 915 -33.17 16.40 -21.50
CA LYS A 915 -34.58 15.92 -21.61
C LYS A 915 -35.15 15.99 -23.05
N GLN A 916 -34.33 16.03 -24.10
CA GLN A 916 -34.79 16.12 -25.49
C GLN A 916 -34.22 14.99 -26.36
N ASN A 917 -35.05 13.94 -26.49
CA ASN A 917 -35.05 12.90 -27.52
C ASN A 917 -33.91 12.92 -28.57
N ARG A 918 -32.98 11.97 -28.41
CA ARG A 918 -32.60 10.99 -29.43
C ARG A 918 -31.65 9.97 -28.81
N PHE A 919 -32.12 8.73 -28.63
CA PHE A 919 -31.25 7.59 -28.36
C PHE A 919 -30.27 7.43 -29.53
N ILE A 920 -29.01 7.83 -29.32
CA ILE A 920 -27.94 7.60 -30.29
C ILE A 920 -27.34 6.25 -29.94
N CYS A 921 -27.72 5.22 -30.71
CA CYS A 921 -27.21 3.86 -30.59
C CYS A 921 -25.68 3.87 -30.44
N ILE A 922 -25.21 3.28 -29.33
CA ILE A 922 -23.81 3.34 -28.90
C ILE A 922 -23.01 2.36 -29.76
N LYS A 923 -22.55 2.83 -30.92
CA LYS A 923 -21.56 2.11 -31.73
C LYS A 923 -20.19 2.15 -31.05
N GLY A 924 -20.03 1.30 -30.03
CA GLY A 924 -18.72 0.96 -29.47
C GLY A 924 -17.90 0.11 -30.45
N SER A 925 -16.80 -0.45 -29.98
CA SER A 925 -15.95 -1.32 -30.79
C SER A 925 -16.47 -2.77 -30.77
N THR A 926 -16.65 -3.39 -31.94
CA THR A 926 -17.23 -4.74 -32.10
C THR A 926 -16.59 -5.76 -31.16
N GLY A 927 -17.41 -6.52 -30.43
CA GLY A 927 -16.98 -7.50 -29.43
C GLY A 927 -16.70 -6.94 -28.02
N TYR A 928 -16.56 -5.63 -27.87
CA TYR A 928 -16.41 -4.93 -26.59
C TYR A 928 -17.71 -4.22 -26.12
N ILE A 929 -18.75 -4.25 -26.95
CA ILE A 929 -20.05 -3.59 -26.67
C ILE A 929 -20.84 -4.44 -25.65
N PRO A 930 -21.35 -3.84 -24.56
CA PRO A 930 -22.27 -4.49 -23.62
C PRO A 930 -23.61 -4.85 -24.30
N PRO A 931 -24.21 -6.03 -24.05
CA PRO A 931 -25.48 -6.43 -24.67
C PRO A 931 -26.64 -5.44 -24.44
N GLU A 932 -26.65 -4.75 -23.29
CA GLU A 932 -27.65 -3.74 -22.95
C GLU A 932 -27.59 -2.48 -23.85
N TYR A 933 -26.45 -2.19 -24.49
CA TYR A 933 -26.32 -1.05 -25.41
C TYR A 933 -27.02 -1.30 -26.75
N ASP A 934 -27.11 -2.56 -27.19
CA ASP A 934 -27.87 -2.96 -28.38
C ASP A 934 -29.39 -2.96 -28.12
N LEU A 935 -29.82 -3.15 -26.87
CA LEU A 935 -31.23 -3.22 -26.48
C LEU A 935 -31.82 -1.87 -26.02
N GLY A 936 -31.05 -1.04 -25.32
CA GLY A 936 -31.55 0.17 -24.63
C GLY A 936 -30.89 1.50 -25.00
N CYS A 937 -29.72 1.49 -25.66
CA CYS A 937 -28.98 2.70 -26.07
C CYS A 937 -28.62 3.72 -24.96
N GLU A 938 -28.75 3.39 -23.68
CA GLU A 938 -28.33 4.24 -22.55
C GLU A 938 -26.92 3.90 -22.06
N ALA A 939 -26.06 4.92 -21.97
CA ALA A 939 -24.70 4.75 -21.49
C ALA A 939 -24.66 4.65 -19.95
N SER A 940 -23.91 3.69 -19.43
CA SER A 940 -23.76 3.46 -17.99
C SER A 940 -22.29 3.23 -17.62
N THR A 941 -21.96 3.41 -16.34
CA THR A 941 -20.64 3.01 -15.80
C THR A 941 -20.45 1.49 -15.85
N TYR A 942 -21.53 0.71 -15.67
CA TYR A 942 -21.51 -0.75 -15.80
C TYR A 942 -21.10 -1.23 -17.20
N GLY A 943 -21.45 -0.49 -18.26
CA GLY A 943 -21.01 -0.81 -19.61
C GLY A 943 -19.49 -0.75 -19.80
N ASP A 944 -18.80 0.17 -19.12
CA ASP A 944 -17.33 0.17 -19.12
C ASP A 944 -16.75 -1.02 -18.34
N VAL A 945 -17.43 -1.47 -17.27
CA VAL A 945 -17.03 -2.65 -16.49
C VAL A 945 -17.15 -3.92 -17.33
N TYR A 946 -18.19 -4.04 -18.17
CA TYR A 946 -18.30 -5.10 -19.16
C TYR A 946 -17.14 -5.04 -20.17
N SER A 947 -16.88 -3.87 -20.79
CA SER A 947 -15.76 -3.72 -21.74
C SER A 947 -14.40 -4.00 -21.09
N PHE A 948 -14.24 -3.71 -19.79
CA PHE A 948 -13.05 -4.05 -19.01
C PHE A 948 -12.92 -5.56 -18.80
N GLY A 949 -14.01 -6.26 -18.47
CA GLY A 949 -14.02 -7.73 -18.38
C GLY A 949 -13.60 -8.39 -19.69
N ILE A 950 -14.08 -7.90 -20.83
CA ILE A 950 -13.65 -8.36 -22.16
C ILE A 950 -12.17 -8.05 -22.42
N LEU A 951 -11.68 -6.87 -22.02
CA LEU A 951 -10.27 -6.49 -22.13
C LEU A 951 -9.36 -7.41 -21.30
N LEU A 952 -9.77 -7.80 -20.08
CA LEU A 952 -9.05 -8.79 -19.27
C LEU A 952 -8.98 -10.15 -19.97
N LEU A 953 -10.09 -10.62 -20.53
CA LEU A 953 -10.13 -11.88 -21.27
C LEU A 953 -9.17 -11.85 -22.47
N GLU A 954 -9.15 -10.78 -23.27
CA GLU A 954 -8.19 -10.64 -24.37
C GLU A 954 -6.74 -10.58 -23.85
N MET A 955 -6.46 -9.83 -22.78
CA MET A 955 -5.11 -9.73 -22.20
C MET A 955 -4.53 -11.08 -21.78
N PHE A 956 -5.33 -11.95 -21.13
CA PHE A 956 -4.84 -13.22 -20.59
C PHE A 956 -4.98 -14.41 -21.54
N THR A 957 -5.92 -14.39 -22.50
CA THR A 957 -6.07 -15.45 -23.51
C THR A 957 -5.31 -15.17 -24.81
N GLY A 958 -5.11 -13.91 -25.17
CA GLY A 958 -4.60 -13.48 -26.48
C GLY A 958 -5.62 -13.59 -27.63
N ILE A 959 -6.88 -13.93 -27.35
CA ILE A 959 -7.93 -14.14 -28.36
C ILE A 959 -8.77 -12.86 -28.51
N ARG A 960 -9.03 -12.40 -29.74
CA ARG A 960 -9.91 -11.24 -29.97
C ARG A 960 -11.37 -11.66 -29.79
N PRO A 961 -12.22 -10.84 -29.14
CA PRO A 961 -13.67 -11.04 -29.09
C PRO A 961 -14.35 -11.10 -30.47
N SER A 962 -13.71 -10.57 -31.52
CA SER A 962 -14.19 -10.61 -32.90
C SER A 962 -13.45 -11.63 -33.80
N ASP A 963 -12.56 -12.46 -33.25
CA ASP A 963 -12.04 -13.62 -33.98
C ASP A 963 -13.18 -14.63 -34.13
N GLY A 964 -13.34 -15.22 -35.33
CA GLY A 964 -14.55 -15.96 -35.74
C GLY A 964 -14.92 -17.22 -34.95
N ILE A 965 -14.13 -17.57 -33.93
CA ILE A 965 -14.31 -18.72 -33.02
C ILE A 965 -15.67 -18.66 -32.28
N PHE A 966 -16.18 -17.45 -32.00
CA PHE A 966 -17.42 -17.23 -31.25
C PHE A 966 -18.69 -17.12 -32.11
N THR A 967 -18.64 -17.47 -33.40
CA THR A 967 -19.78 -17.36 -34.33
C THR A 967 -20.82 -18.50 -34.23
N GLY A 968 -20.71 -19.38 -33.22
CA GLY A 968 -21.65 -20.47 -32.96
C GLY A 968 -22.72 -20.13 -31.93
N ASN A 969 -23.97 -19.95 -32.39
CA ASN A 969 -25.23 -19.90 -31.62
C ASN A 969 -25.15 -19.87 -30.08
N ILE A 970 -25.04 -18.66 -29.52
CA ILE A 970 -25.23 -18.40 -28.08
C ILE A 970 -26.73 -18.28 -27.77
N MET A 971 -27.45 -19.40 -27.86
CA MET A 971 -28.89 -19.52 -27.54
C MET A 971 -29.21 -20.84 -26.79
N ALA A 972 -28.20 -21.45 -26.17
CA ALA A 972 -28.33 -22.75 -25.49
C ALA A 972 -27.28 -22.98 -24.38
N ILE A 973 -27.19 -22.09 -23.39
CA ILE A 973 -26.71 -22.36 -22.02
C ILE A 973 -27.64 -21.61 -21.06
#